data_AF-A0A7X1YE01-F1
#
_entry.id   AF-A0A7X1YE01-F1
#
_cell.length_a   1.000
_cell.length_b   1.000
_cell.length_c   1.000
_cell.angle_alpha   90.00
_cell.angle_beta   90.00
_cell.angle_gamma   90.00
#
_symmetry.space_group_name_H-M   'P 1'
#
loop_
_entity.id
_entity.type
_entity.pdbx_description
1 polymer ?
#
loop_
_entity_poly.entity_id
_entity_poly.type
_entity_poly.pdbx_seq_one_letter_code
_entity_poly.pdbx_strand_id
1 'polypeptide(L)'
;FCNPVPRMSTSAIPKLDESVHSPLPYGYIDELRQMIAAGPHFGDWQCAQSLLGVESGQSGRGGSDWFEVTEDQIDRKDPDCVWRLRKVSQNYRGGQVLEMWSPVRWVALLVKLILPLRTFQVRMLSSGEADTWRFETGNWTLNRNRLAQGSKRRPLQQGVFRRCEALVEGDAVSVELYINTNKTADIGKSGSEKGYVLPWSFGGPVHQDVFYWLEKLRNWQETYNPVSRRTAWTEMDGRHIKAMSDVQLAGYHDNCFLFRMPEAIEGERHLPIRNRGLDYCWFRLLKTLELRLANRGETHRTGTPICLLPPPEERNNGQTTLFPLHSLRVSLITALALQGQVPFPILQKLVGHSRLLMTLYYTKPGASHIRDMLLGAAERLEVNKEASIQSFLLDTEHDKLLQQAICNSLPSLTAAIPQHPGARNPMGWMPMHHGLCLVGGNTSEVEDNSTVGGCHNGGPNLGSALAPKYGPVPGGSRNCVRCRWFVTESHHLPALAAHFNTLAYHFDEARNTCLRRENELQDLKKQKADAEDAGRLFVQLDVYRQVERVWESAMKRFSDLAEDLVACWRLIARCKAVLEGSKGDGTQLVATGTMGDVHIAFEETESELLQLAGVCENVEVYPDLEPGKAVFRRSQLLDAVLYRDELAPVFMLLSEHEQLLAGNAFMRHLAQQMNPSNPALGHRQVIRLMDAGVTLSEHFEIDLASLLPTPNQGSLSSGGTVPSRKMKHEW
;
A
#
# COMPACT_ATOMS: atom_id res chain seq x y z
N PHE A 1 -28.79 -44.10 -17.21
CA PHE A 1 -28.29 -43.35 -16.04
C PHE A 1 -27.89 -41.96 -16.50
N CYS A 2 -28.79 -40.99 -16.36
CA CYS A 2 -28.50 -39.57 -16.62
C CYS A 2 -28.08 -38.93 -15.29
N ASN A 3 -26.97 -38.21 -15.29
CA ASN A 3 -26.45 -37.50 -14.13
C ASN A 3 -27.45 -36.41 -13.70
N PRO A 4 -28.01 -36.43 -12.47
CA PRO A 4 -29.13 -35.57 -12.08
C PRO A 4 -28.73 -34.13 -11.72
N VAL A 5 -27.49 -33.72 -12.00
CA VAL A 5 -26.99 -32.38 -11.64
C VAL A 5 -26.83 -31.52 -12.91
N PRO A 6 -27.57 -30.40 -13.06
CA PRO A 6 -27.32 -29.45 -14.14
C PRO A 6 -25.92 -28.83 -13.98
N ARG A 7 -25.19 -28.65 -15.08
CA ARG A 7 -23.94 -27.86 -15.08
C ARG A 7 -24.25 -26.44 -14.63
N MET A 8 -23.84 -26.06 -13.42
CA MET A 8 -23.91 -24.67 -12.95
C MET A 8 -23.03 -23.77 -13.82
N SER A 9 -23.55 -22.62 -14.24
CA SER A 9 -22.75 -21.56 -14.84
C SER A 9 -21.84 -20.93 -13.79
N THR A 10 -20.63 -20.54 -14.18
CA THR A 10 -19.59 -19.90 -13.34
C THR A 10 -19.99 -18.55 -12.74
N SER A 11 -21.25 -18.12 -12.88
CA SER A 11 -21.79 -16.87 -12.38
C SER A 11 -22.25 -16.91 -10.92
N ALA A 12 -22.30 -18.09 -10.28
CA ALA A 12 -22.83 -18.27 -8.91
C ALA A 12 -21.78 -18.66 -7.85
N ILE A 13 -20.48 -18.70 -8.22
CA ILE A 13 -19.40 -18.92 -7.23
C ILE A 13 -19.03 -17.55 -6.64
N PRO A 14 -19.04 -17.36 -5.31
CA PRO A 14 -18.52 -16.14 -4.69
C PRO A 14 -17.08 -15.94 -5.15
N LYS A 15 -16.77 -14.80 -5.77
CA LYS A 15 -15.37 -14.43 -5.99
C LYS A 15 -14.75 -14.21 -4.62
N LEU A 16 -13.71 -14.97 -4.30
CA LEU A 16 -12.84 -14.67 -3.17
C LEU A 16 -12.12 -13.35 -3.49
N ASP A 17 -12.22 -12.37 -2.60
CA ASP A 17 -11.60 -11.04 -2.76
C ASP A 17 -10.09 -11.03 -2.42
N GLU A 18 -9.53 -12.18 -2.01
CA GLU A 18 -8.11 -12.34 -1.69
C GLU A 18 -7.27 -12.82 -2.88
N SER A 19 -6.03 -12.34 -2.97
CA SER A 19 -5.02 -12.87 -3.90
C SER A 19 -4.68 -14.32 -3.51
N VAL A 20 -5.19 -15.30 -4.26
CA VAL A 20 -4.99 -16.75 -4.08
C VAL A 20 -3.54 -17.21 -4.40
N HIS A 21 -2.57 -16.31 -4.45
CA HIS A 21 -1.21 -16.60 -4.90
C HIS A 21 -0.16 -16.34 -3.83
N SER A 22 0.66 -17.36 -3.54
CA SER A 22 1.77 -17.27 -2.59
C SER A 22 2.83 -16.25 -3.06
N PRO A 23 3.35 -15.41 -2.15
CA PRO A 23 4.43 -14.48 -2.47
C PRO A 23 5.78 -15.22 -2.54
N LEU A 24 6.62 -14.83 -3.50
CA LEU A 24 8.00 -15.30 -3.62
C LEU A 24 8.91 -14.49 -2.68
N PRO A 25 9.74 -15.12 -1.84
CA PRO A 25 10.68 -14.40 -0.97
C PRO A 25 11.59 -13.42 -1.71
N TYR A 26 11.87 -12.26 -1.10
CA TYR A 26 12.67 -11.19 -1.72
C TYR A 26 14.09 -11.63 -2.09
N GLY A 27 14.74 -12.47 -1.26
CA GLY A 27 16.08 -12.98 -1.56
C GLY A 27 16.13 -13.75 -2.90
N TYR A 28 15.09 -14.52 -3.21
CA TYR A 28 14.98 -15.18 -4.51
C TYR A 28 14.67 -14.19 -5.64
N ILE A 29 13.88 -13.15 -5.39
CA ILE A 29 13.66 -12.09 -6.39
C ILE A 29 14.98 -11.39 -6.75
N ASP A 30 15.83 -11.10 -5.77
CA ASP A 30 17.13 -10.47 -6.01
C ASP A 30 18.10 -11.40 -6.76
N GLU A 31 18.16 -12.68 -6.38
CA GLU A 31 18.95 -13.68 -7.11
C GLU A 31 18.49 -13.80 -8.57
N LEU A 32 17.18 -13.79 -8.81
CA LEU A 32 16.61 -13.82 -10.16
C LEU A 32 17.00 -12.59 -11.00
N ARG A 33 17.08 -11.39 -10.39
CA ARG A 33 17.56 -10.19 -11.09
C ARG A 33 19.02 -10.37 -11.51
N GLN A 34 19.87 -10.86 -10.60
CA GLN A 34 21.29 -11.11 -10.87
C GLN A 34 21.48 -12.21 -11.92
N MET A 35 20.62 -13.23 -11.94
CA MET A 35 20.62 -14.28 -12.96
C MET A 35 20.32 -13.76 -14.36
N ILE A 36 19.43 -12.77 -14.49
CA ILE A 36 19.12 -12.15 -15.78
C ILE A 36 20.22 -11.14 -16.15
N ALA A 37 20.43 -10.14 -15.29
CA ALA A 37 21.32 -9.01 -15.52
C ALA A 37 22.69 -9.24 -14.86
N ALA A 38 23.43 -10.21 -15.37
CA ALA A 38 24.74 -10.60 -14.85
C ALA A 38 25.85 -9.56 -15.09
N GLY A 39 25.64 -8.64 -16.04
CA GLY A 39 26.56 -7.57 -16.38
C GLY A 39 25.86 -6.40 -17.07
N PRO A 40 26.59 -5.32 -17.41
CA PRO A 40 26.02 -4.12 -18.02
C PRO A 40 25.59 -4.29 -19.49
N HIS A 41 26.09 -5.28 -20.22
CA HIS A 41 25.73 -5.51 -21.62
C HIS A 41 24.80 -6.70 -21.80
N PHE A 42 23.95 -6.66 -22.84
CA PHE A 42 23.12 -7.80 -23.22
C PHE A 42 23.97 -9.02 -23.61
N GLY A 43 25.20 -8.81 -24.08
CA GLY A 43 26.21 -9.86 -24.25
C GLY A 43 26.56 -10.61 -22.96
N ASP A 44 26.46 -9.96 -21.80
CA ASP A 44 26.75 -10.57 -20.49
C ASP A 44 25.59 -11.47 -19.99
N TRP A 45 24.41 -11.36 -20.59
CA TRP A 45 23.19 -12.07 -20.17
C TRP A 45 23.16 -13.53 -20.66
N GLN A 46 24.27 -14.25 -20.48
CA GLN A 46 24.48 -15.62 -20.99
C GLN A 46 23.40 -16.61 -20.52
N CYS A 47 22.92 -16.44 -19.29
CA CYS A 47 21.80 -17.20 -18.74
C CYS A 47 20.53 -16.96 -19.58
N ALA A 48 20.12 -15.70 -19.77
CA ALA A 48 18.95 -15.34 -20.56
C ALA A 48 19.04 -15.85 -22.02
N GLN A 49 20.22 -15.74 -22.64
CA GLN A 49 20.48 -16.16 -24.02
C GLN A 49 20.28 -17.68 -24.24
N SER A 50 20.63 -18.50 -23.25
CA SER A 50 20.59 -19.97 -23.32
C SER A 50 19.27 -20.58 -22.81
N LEU A 51 18.48 -19.84 -22.03
CA LEU A 51 17.34 -20.42 -21.33
C LEU A 51 16.14 -20.81 -22.20
N LEU A 52 15.97 -20.30 -23.42
CA LEU A 52 14.80 -20.62 -24.26
C LEU A 52 15.07 -21.60 -25.40
N GLY A 53 16.33 -21.96 -25.68
CA GLY A 53 16.67 -22.80 -26.83
C GLY A 53 18.06 -23.41 -26.75
N VAL A 54 18.47 -24.10 -27.83
CA VAL A 54 19.80 -24.73 -27.92
C VAL A 54 20.92 -23.69 -28.03
N GLU A 55 22.12 -24.06 -27.59
CA GLU A 55 23.32 -23.22 -27.66
C GLU A 55 23.86 -23.06 -29.09
N SER A 56 24.79 -22.12 -29.26
CA SER A 56 25.45 -21.86 -30.55
C SER A 56 26.12 -23.13 -31.12
N GLY A 57 25.98 -23.37 -32.42
CA GLY A 57 26.59 -24.52 -33.10
C GLY A 57 25.90 -25.89 -32.89
N GLN A 58 24.86 -25.99 -32.06
CA GLN A 58 24.08 -27.22 -31.86
C GLN A 58 22.87 -27.32 -32.79
N SER A 59 22.45 -28.56 -33.11
CA SER A 59 21.23 -28.83 -33.89
C SER A 59 20.02 -28.92 -32.97
N GLY A 60 18.94 -28.17 -33.26
CA GLY A 60 17.71 -28.18 -32.46
C GLY A 60 16.80 -26.99 -32.76
N ARG A 61 15.66 -26.92 -32.07
CA ARG A 61 14.72 -25.79 -32.19
C ARG A 61 15.37 -24.53 -31.59
N GLY A 62 15.48 -23.48 -32.40
CA GLY A 62 15.97 -22.17 -31.95
C GLY A 62 15.12 -21.64 -30.78
N GLY A 63 15.75 -20.90 -29.86
CA GLY A 63 15.02 -20.27 -28.77
C GLY A 63 14.11 -19.19 -29.31
N SER A 64 12.96 -18.96 -28.68
CA SER A 64 11.97 -18.00 -29.19
C SER A 64 12.44 -16.54 -29.19
N ASP A 65 13.55 -16.23 -28.52
CA ASP A 65 14.17 -14.90 -28.51
C ASP A 65 15.22 -14.73 -29.62
N TRP A 66 15.50 -15.78 -30.42
CA TRP A 66 16.44 -15.72 -31.53
C TRP A 66 15.68 -15.58 -32.85
N PHE A 67 16.04 -14.61 -33.68
CA PHE A 67 15.44 -14.38 -34.98
C PHE A 67 16.48 -14.34 -36.10
N GLU A 68 16.09 -14.82 -37.28
CA GLU A 68 16.99 -14.89 -38.43
C GLU A 68 17.30 -13.49 -38.97
N VAL A 69 18.58 -13.24 -39.25
CA VAL A 69 19.11 -11.96 -39.75
C VAL A 69 20.10 -12.19 -40.88
N THR A 70 20.42 -11.12 -41.60
CA THR A 70 21.49 -11.10 -42.61
C THR A 70 22.77 -10.50 -42.03
N GLU A 71 23.92 -10.77 -42.66
CA GLU A 71 25.23 -10.31 -42.16
C GLU A 71 25.32 -8.78 -42.03
N ASP A 72 24.63 -8.04 -42.91
CA ASP A 72 24.56 -6.57 -42.89
C ASP A 72 23.81 -6.00 -41.68
N GLN A 73 23.01 -6.82 -41.00
CA GLN A 73 22.24 -6.43 -39.81
C GLN A 73 23.03 -6.64 -38.51
N ILE A 74 24.22 -7.23 -38.57
CA ILE A 74 25.07 -7.49 -37.41
C ILE A 74 26.12 -6.40 -37.26
N ASP A 75 26.07 -5.68 -36.14
CA ASP A 75 27.17 -4.84 -35.71
C ASP A 75 28.09 -5.63 -34.76
N ARG A 76 29.25 -6.03 -35.28
CA ARG A 76 30.25 -6.80 -34.50
C ARG A 76 30.95 -5.96 -33.43
N LYS A 77 30.81 -4.62 -33.44
CA LYS A 77 31.40 -3.72 -32.45
C LYS A 77 30.44 -3.38 -31.32
N ASP A 78 29.14 -3.58 -31.51
CA ASP A 78 28.13 -3.36 -30.50
C ASP A 78 28.06 -4.57 -29.55
N PRO A 79 28.43 -4.44 -28.25
CA PRO A 79 28.34 -5.52 -27.28
C PRO A 79 26.90 -5.96 -26.98
N ASP A 80 25.91 -5.16 -27.39
CA ASP A 80 24.49 -5.44 -27.24
C ASP A 80 23.88 -6.10 -28.50
N CYS A 81 24.64 -6.19 -29.59
CA CYS A 81 24.30 -6.97 -30.80
C CYS A 81 24.73 -8.43 -30.65
N VAL A 82 23.97 -9.20 -29.86
CA VAL A 82 24.27 -10.61 -29.62
C VAL A 82 23.80 -11.47 -30.79
N TRP A 83 24.72 -12.17 -31.44
CA TRP A 83 24.46 -13.01 -32.61
C TRP A 83 25.05 -14.41 -32.49
N ARG A 84 24.53 -15.36 -33.28
CA ARG A 84 25.04 -16.73 -33.37
C ARG A 84 24.81 -17.36 -34.74
N LEU A 85 25.54 -18.43 -35.00
CA LEU A 85 25.31 -19.32 -36.15
C LEU A 85 24.65 -20.62 -35.65
N ARG A 86 23.42 -20.90 -36.12
CA ARG A 86 22.71 -22.14 -35.79
C ARG A 86 22.75 -23.12 -36.95
N LYS A 87 23.09 -24.38 -36.67
CA LYS A 87 23.01 -25.47 -37.64
C LYS A 87 21.55 -25.90 -37.81
N VAL A 88 21.11 -26.00 -39.06
CA VAL A 88 19.77 -26.43 -39.47
C VAL A 88 19.88 -27.61 -40.43
N SER A 89 18.75 -28.24 -40.76
CA SER A 89 18.71 -29.28 -41.79
C SER A 89 19.35 -28.77 -43.09
N GLN A 90 20.13 -29.62 -43.77
CA GLN A 90 20.82 -29.26 -45.01
C GLN A 90 19.85 -28.76 -46.10
N ASN A 91 18.58 -29.15 -46.02
CA ASN A 91 17.53 -28.73 -46.96
C ASN A 91 17.00 -27.31 -46.72
N TYR A 92 17.38 -26.65 -45.62
CA TYR A 92 16.97 -25.28 -45.29
C TYR A 92 18.19 -24.35 -45.28
N ARG A 93 18.22 -23.38 -46.20
CA ARG A 93 19.24 -22.31 -46.30
C ARG A 93 20.70 -22.80 -46.23
N GLY A 94 21.03 -23.93 -46.86
CA GLY A 94 22.41 -24.44 -46.92
C GLY A 94 22.92 -25.04 -45.61
N GLY A 95 22.05 -25.37 -44.66
CA GLY A 95 22.39 -26.05 -43.41
C GLY A 95 22.82 -25.13 -42.26
N GLN A 96 22.84 -23.81 -42.45
CA GLN A 96 23.18 -22.83 -41.41
C GLN A 96 22.31 -21.57 -41.52
N VAL A 97 21.97 -20.97 -40.38
CA VAL A 97 21.27 -19.68 -40.31
C VAL A 97 21.94 -18.79 -39.29
N LEU A 98 22.02 -17.51 -39.65
CA LEU A 98 22.52 -16.46 -38.80
C LEU A 98 21.35 -15.89 -37.99
N GLU A 99 21.50 -15.81 -36.68
CA GLU A 99 20.45 -15.36 -35.77
C GLU A 99 20.96 -14.25 -34.84
N MET A 100 20.11 -13.25 -34.57
CA MET A 100 20.31 -12.25 -33.53
C MET A 100 19.39 -12.54 -32.35
N TRP A 101 19.87 -12.26 -31.13
CA TRP A 101 19.10 -12.43 -29.90
C TRP A 101 18.36 -11.16 -29.50
N SER A 102 17.11 -11.32 -29.08
CA SER A 102 16.24 -10.25 -28.61
C SER A 102 16.21 -10.17 -27.08
N PRO A 103 16.63 -9.05 -26.47
CA PRO A 103 16.57 -8.86 -25.01
C PRO A 103 15.16 -8.55 -24.48
N VAL A 104 14.18 -8.35 -25.35
CA VAL A 104 12.90 -7.70 -25.04
C VAL A 104 12.11 -8.43 -23.95
N ARG A 105 11.97 -9.76 -24.03
CA ARG A 105 11.24 -10.55 -23.00
C ARG A 105 11.95 -10.50 -21.65
N TRP A 106 13.27 -10.51 -21.66
CA TRP A 106 14.09 -10.57 -20.46
C TRP A 106 14.16 -9.23 -19.75
N VAL A 107 14.25 -8.12 -20.48
CA VAL A 107 14.10 -6.78 -19.89
C VAL A 107 12.69 -6.60 -19.34
N ALA A 108 11.64 -7.09 -20.01
CA ALA A 108 10.27 -7.03 -19.49
C ALA A 108 10.12 -7.81 -18.16
N LEU A 109 10.74 -8.99 -18.07
CA LEU A 109 10.80 -9.76 -16.83
C LEU A 109 11.62 -9.05 -15.75
N LEU A 110 12.76 -8.45 -16.09
CA LEU A 110 13.60 -7.71 -15.16
C LEU A 110 12.85 -6.51 -14.58
N VAL A 111 12.16 -5.72 -15.41
CA VAL A 111 11.27 -4.64 -14.98
C VAL A 111 10.18 -5.16 -14.04
N LYS A 112 9.63 -6.34 -14.31
CA LYS A 112 8.65 -7.02 -13.44
C LYS A 112 9.22 -7.47 -12.09
N LEU A 113 10.50 -7.78 -12.03
CA LEU A 113 11.22 -8.13 -10.81
C LEU A 113 11.65 -6.89 -10.03
N ILE A 114 11.77 -5.71 -10.66
CA ILE A 114 12.16 -4.46 -9.99
C ILE A 114 10.93 -3.66 -9.54
N LEU A 115 9.95 -3.46 -10.43
CA LEU A 115 8.79 -2.60 -10.19
C LEU A 115 7.51 -3.39 -9.89
N PRO A 116 6.66 -2.93 -8.94
CA PRO A 116 5.39 -3.59 -8.60
C PRO A 116 4.26 -3.35 -9.63
N LEU A 117 4.57 -3.42 -10.92
CA LEU A 117 3.64 -3.18 -12.02
C LEU A 117 2.84 -4.44 -12.40
N ARG A 118 1.64 -4.24 -12.95
CA ARG A 118 0.88 -5.34 -13.58
C ARG A 118 1.56 -5.73 -14.89
N THR A 119 1.47 -7.01 -15.27
CA THR A 119 2.09 -7.51 -16.53
C THR A 119 1.56 -6.77 -17.75
N PHE A 120 0.26 -6.44 -17.74
CA PHE A 120 -0.34 -5.59 -18.76
C PHE A 120 0.34 -4.22 -18.86
N GLN A 121 0.58 -3.54 -17.73
CA GLN A 121 1.21 -2.21 -17.72
C GLN A 121 2.61 -2.26 -18.32
N VAL A 122 3.44 -3.25 -17.92
CA VAL A 122 4.80 -3.42 -18.46
C VAL A 122 4.77 -3.62 -19.97
N ARG A 123 3.93 -4.53 -20.47
CA ARG A 123 3.83 -4.83 -21.91
C ARG A 123 3.43 -3.62 -22.76
N MET A 124 2.65 -2.71 -22.19
CA MET A 124 2.09 -1.55 -22.91
C MET A 124 2.97 -0.30 -22.82
N LEU A 125 4.08 -0.33 -22.10
CA LEU A 125 4.97 0.83 -21.95
C LEU A 125 5.45 1.36 -23.31
N SER A 126 5.51 2.68 -23.40
CA SER A 126 5.99 3.40 -24.58
C SER A 126 7.50 3.58 -24.54
N SER A 127 8.15 3.49 -25.69
CA SER A 127 9.57 3.77 -25.85
C SER A 127 9.89 5.26 -25.81
N GLY A 128 8.90 6.13 -26.06
CA GLY A 128 9.11 7.58 -26.18
C GLY A 128 9.79 7.99 -27.49
N GLU A 129 9.90 7.08 -28.48
CA GLU A 129 10.49 7.39 -29.81
C GLU A 129 9.80 8.56 -30.53
N ALA A 130 8.52 8.78 -30.25
CA ALA A 130 7.74 9.88 -30.82
C ALA A 130 7.68 11.13 -29.92
N ASP A 131 8.24 11.09 -28.70
CA ASP A 131 8.17 12.21 -27.76
C ASP A 131 9.02 13.39 -28.22
N THR A 132 8.69 14.59 -27.75
CA THR A 132 9.43 15.81 -28.12
C THR A 132 10.81 15.85 -27.47
N TRP A 133 10.90 15.43 -26.21
CA TRP A 133 12.14 15.40 -25.43
C TRP A 133 12.52 13.96 -25.18
N ARG A 134 13.83 13.67 -25.27
CA ARG A 134 14.41 12.35 -25.08
C ARG A 134 15.33 12.37 -23.88
N PHE A 135 15.17 11.38 -23.01
CA PHE A 135 16.09 11.14 -21.91
C PHE A 135 17.26 10.28 -22.40
N GLU A 136 18.49 10.78 -22.27
CA GLU A 136 19.73 10.11 -22.65
C GLU A 136 20.80 10.32 -21.57
N THR A 137 21.30 9.21 -21.00
CA THR A 137 22.46 9.24 -20.09
C THR A 137 22.35 10.27 -18.96
N GLY A 138 21.17 10.36 -18.33
CA GLY A 138 20.91 11.32 -17.25
C GLY A 138 20.48 12.72 -17.69
N ASN A 139 20.44 13.01 -18.99
CA ASN A 139 20.13 14.33 -19.52
C ASN A 139 18.91 14.32 -20.45
N TRP A 140 18.24 15.47 -20.57
CA TRP A 140 17.14 15.67 -21.52
C TRP A 140 17.62 16.42 -22.76
N THR A 141 17.42 15.83 -23.94
CA THR A 141 17.76 16.42 -25.24
C THR A 141 16.54 16.48 -26.14
N LEU A 142 16.56 17.36 -27.15
CA LEU A 142 15.47 17.42 -28.13
C LEU A 142 15.51 16.15 -29.00
N ASN A 143 14.39 15.44 -29.10
CA ASN A 143 14.33 14.19 -29.85
C ASN A 143 14.48 14.47 -31.36
N ARG A 144 15.45 13.81 -31.99
CA ARG A 144 15.74 13.92 -33.44
C ARG A 144 15.16 12.77 -34.26
N ASN A 145 14.44 11.85 -33.63
CA ASN A 145 13.80 10.74 -34.32
C ASN A 145 12.78 11.28 -35.35
N ARG A 146 12.67 10.64 -36.51
CA ARG A 146 11.69 10.99 -37.57
C ARG A 146 10.23 10.94 -37.09
N LEU A 147 9.96 10.17 -36.04
CA LEU A 147 8.64 10.04 -35.42
C LEU A 147 8.37 11.08 -34.33
N ALA A 148 9.37 11.90 -33.97
CA ALA A 148 9.21 12.92 -32.94
C ALA A 148 8.09 13.90 -33.33
N GLN A 149 7.16 14.07 -32.41
CA GLN A 149 6.01 14.96 -32.56
C GLN A 149 5.95 15.93 -31.39
N GLY A 150 5.05 16.92 -31.50
CA GLY A 150 4.94 18.01 -30.54
C GLY A 150 5.95 19.12 -30.81
N SER A 151 5.94 20.13 -29.95
CA SER A 151 6.85 21.27 -30.01
C SER A 151 7.45 21.52 -28.63
N LYS A 152 8.51 22.33 -28.54
CA LYS A 152 9.10 22.69 -27.23
C LYS A 152 8.07 23.28 -26.25
N ARG A 153 7.05 23.99 -26.77
CA ARG A 153 5.97 24.60 -25.98
C ARG A 153 4.88 23.59 -25.61
N ARG A 154 4.51 22.73 -26.56
CA ARG A 154 3.52 21.65 -26.37
C ARG A 154 4.16 20.30 -26.64
N PRO A 155 4.96 19.77 -25.70
CA PRO A 155 5.71 18.55 -25.93
C PRO A 155 4.78 17.33 -25.89
N LEU A 156 4.99 16.38 -26.80
CA LEU A 156 4.48 15.02 -26.64
C LEU A 156 5.36 14.29 -25.62
N GLN A 157 4.74 13.67 -24.61
CA GLN A 157 5.41 12.97 -23.51
C GLN A 157 4.67 11.68 -23.16
N GLN A 158 4.66 10.71 -24.07
CA GLN A 158 3.98 9.42 -23.91
C GLN A 158 4.93 8.28 -23.54
N GLY A 159 6.23 8.50 -23.68
CA GLY A 159 7.33 7.60 -23.33
C GLY A 159 7.36 7.22 -21.86
N VAL A 160 8.00 6.09 -21.57
CA VAL A 160 8.22 5.62 -20.19
C VAL A 160 9.04 6.60 -19.36
N PHE A 161 9.88 7.44 -19.97
CA PHE A 161 10.57 8.52 -19.28
C PHE A 161 9.77 9.79 -19.41
N ARG A 162 9.45 10.43 -18.28
CA ARG A 162 8.79 11.72 -18.25
C ARG A 162 9.67 12.76 -17.58
N ARG A 163 9.70 13.93 -18.21
CA ARG A 163 10.45 15.09 -17.73
C ARG A 163 9.62 15.80 -16.67
N CYS A 164 10.15 15.91 -15.45
CA CYS A 164 9.57 16.76 -14.42
C CYS A 164 10.29 18.11 -14.47
N GLU A 165 9.58 19.18 -14.83
CA GLU A 165 10.14 20.53 -14.79
C GLU A 165 10.16 21.00 -13.33
N ALA A 166 11.36 21.18 -12.79
CA ALA A 166 11.55 21.65 -11.42
C ALA A 166 10.89 23.02 -11.23
N LEU A 167 10.24 23.20 -10.09
CA LEU A 167 9.49 24.41 -9.70
C LEU A 167 10.40 25.60 -9.32
N VAL A 168 11.72 25.45 -9.37
CA VAL A 168 12.71 26.46 -8.98
C VAL A 168 13.84 26.50 -10.00
N GLU A 169 14.16 27.69 -10.52
CA GLU A 169 15.35 27.93 -11.36
C GLU A 169 16.62 27.58 -10.56
N GLY A 170 17.25 26.45 -10.87
CA GLY A 170 18.55 26.07 -10.30
C GLY A 170 18.73 24.57 -10.01
N ASP A 171 17.64 23.80 -9.87
CA ASP A 171 17.71 22.35 -9.66
C ASP A 171 17.77 21.57 -10.97
N ALA A 172 18.48 20.44 -10.95
CA ALA A 172 18.59 19.53 -12.10
C ALA A 172 17.21 18.94 -12.45
N VAL A 173 16.86 18.96 -13.74
CA VAL A 173 15.62 18.36 -14.27
C VAL A 173 15.54 16.88 -13.87
N SER A 174 14.56 16.51 -13.05
CA SER A 174 14.39 15.12 -12.59
C SER A 174 13.63 14.27 -13.62
N VAL A 175 13.97 12.97 -13.66
CA VAL A 175 13.35 11.96 -14.55
C VAL A 175 12.41 11.09 -13.72
N GLU A 176 11.19 10.88 -14.22
CA GLU A 176 10.19 10.01 -13.60
C GLU A 176 9.74 8.94 -14.58
N LEU A 177 9.20 7.82 -14.06
CA LEU A 177 8.63 6.77 -14.90
C LEU A 177 7.16 7.07 -15.18
N TYR A 178 6.75 7.14 -16.44
CA TYR A 178 5.35 7.27 -16.81
C TYR A 178 4.77 5.93 -17.25
N ILE A 179 3.68 5.53 -16.59
CA ILE A 179 2.91 4.34 -16.92
C ILE A 179 1.67 4.79 -17.68
N ASN A 180 1.66 4.59 -18.99
CA ASN A 180 0.60 5.03 -19.90
C ASN A 180 -0.77 4.33 -19.73
N THR A 181 -0.92 3.47 -18.72
CA THR A 181 -2.14 2.72 -18.45
C THR A 181 -2.45 2.60 -16.96
N ASN A 182 -3.70 2.85 -16.58
CA ASN A 182 -4.25 2.67 -15.25
C ASN A 182 -5.60 1.95 -15.31
N LYS A 183 -5.74 0.84 -14.58
CA LYS A 183 -6.90 -0.06 -14.69
C LYS A 183 -8.23 0.62 -14.34
N THR A 184 -8.27 1.40 -13.27
CA THR A 184 -9.49 2.00 -12.73
C THR A 184 -9.55 3.50 -12.98
N ALA A 185 -8.40 4.20 -12.91
CA ALA A 185 -8.36 5.64 -13.08
C ALA A 185 -8.44 6.11 -14.55
N ASP A 186 -8.26 5.20 -15.54
CA ASP A 186 -8.43 5.56 -16.96
C ASP A 186 -9.88 5.41 -17.45
N ILE A 187 -10.80 4.92 -16.61
CA ILE A 187 -12.21 4.79 -16.94
C ILE A 187 -12.79 6.20 -17.19
N GLY A 188 -13.40 6.41 -18.36
CA GLY A 188 -13.96 7.70 -18.76
C GLY A 188 -12.93 8.75 -19.21
N LYS A 189 -11.62 8.47 -19.14
CA LYS A 189 -10.56 9.37 -19.61
C LYS A 189 -10.18 9.09 -21.06
N SER A 190 -9.65 10.09 -21.76
CA SER A 190 -9.15 9.97 -23.13
C SER A 190 -7.80 10.65 -23.34
N GLY A 191 -7.02 10.15 -24.30
CA GLY A 191 -5.76 10.75 -24.69
C GLY A 191 -4.76 10.88 -23.54
N SER A 192 -4.26 12.10 -23.30
CA SER A 192 -3.13 12.38 -22.41
C SER A 192 -3.49 12.34 -20.93
N GLU A 193 -4.78 12.25 -20.62
CA GLU A 193 -5.31 12.14 -19.26
C GLU A 193 -5.22 10.72 -18.70
N LYS A 194 -4.91 9.73 -19.56
CA LYS A 194 -4.68 8.34 -19.15
C LYS A 194 -3.29 8.15 -18.58
N GLY A 195 -3.13 7.11 -17.75
CA GLY A 195 -1.85 6.76 -17.13
C GLY A 195 -1.53 7.57 -15.88
N TYR A 196 -0.33 7.37 -15.34
CA TYR A 196 0.14 8.03 -14.13
C TYR A 196 1.67 8.04 -14.07
N VAL A 197 2.22 8.95 -13.28
CA VAL A 197 3.66 9.02 -12.98
C VAL A 197 3.95 8.13 -11.76
N LEU A 198 5.01 7.34 -11.86
CA LEU A 198 5.57 6.53 -10.79
C LEU A 198 6.95 7.12 -10.43
N PRO A 199 7.07 7.82 -9.30
CA PRO A 199 8.38 8.22 -8.80
C PRO A 199 9.18 6.97 -8.41
N TRP A 200 10.44 6.90 -8.85
CA TRP A 200 11.34 5.80 -8.52
C TRP A 200 12.76 6.32 -8.34
N SER A 201 13.51 5.70 -7.43
CA SER A 201 14.88 6.10 -7.13
C SER A 201 15.82 5.80 -8.30
N PHE A 202 16.71 6.75 -8.61
CA PHE A 202 17.78 6.58 -9.58
C PHE A 202 19.01 5.93 -8.91
N GLY A 203 19.71 5.06 -9.64
CA GLY A 203 20.93 4.39 -9.17
C GLY A 203 20.72 3.08 -8.38
N GLY A 204 21.82 2.39 -8.11
CA GLY A 204 21.87 1.07 -7.46
C GLY A 204 22.78 0.09 -8.23
N PRO A 205 22.87 -1.18 -7.79
CA PRO A 205 23.51 -2.22 -8.58
C PRO A 205 22.86 -2.34 -9.97
N VAL A 206 23.63 -2.68 -11.00
CA VAL A 206 23.16 -2.71 -12.39
C VAL A 206 21.87 -3.52 -12.57
N HIS A 207 21.70 -4.64 -11.84
CA HIS A 207 20.52 -5.50 -11.91
C HIS A 207 19.26 -4.93 -11.23
N GLN A 208 19.34 -3.74 -10.60
CA GLN A 208 18.22 -3.02 -9.98
C GLN A 208 17.94 -1.66 -10.65
N ASP A 209 18.85 -1.19 -11.53
CA ASP A 209 18.69 0.09 -12.22
C ASP A 209 17.71 0.00 -13.39
N VAL A 210 16.44 0.29 -13.10
CA VAL A 210 15.37 0.21 -14.09
C VAL A 210 15.49 1.28 -15.17
N PHE A 211 16.05 2.46 -14.86
CA PHE A 211 16.19 3.54 -15.85
C PHE A 211 17.22 3.14 -16.90
N TYR A 212 18.36 2.59 -16.46
CA TYR A 212 19.40 2.06 -17.35
C TYR A 212 18.84 1.02 -18.34
N TRP A 213 18.12 0.00 -17.86
CA TRP A 213 17.64 -1.07 -18.72
C TRP A 213 16.53 -0.65 -19.68
N LEU A 214 15.64 0.24 -19.25
CA LEU A 214 14.60 0.79 -20.14
C LEU A 214 15.21 1.65 -21.25
N GLU A 215 16.21 2.46 -20.92
CA GLU A 215 16.92 3.30 -21.90
C GLU A 215 17.70 2.44 -22.90
N LYS A 216 18.44 1.45 -22.38
CA LYS A 216 19.22 0.52 -23.19
C LYS A 216 18.34 -0.30 -24.13
N LEU A 217 17.19 -0.78 -23.65
CA LEU A 217 16.21 -1.49 -24.50
C LEU A 217 15.63 -0.57 -25.58
N ARG A 218 15.29 0.68 -25.25
CA ARG A 218 14.80 1.65 -26.24
C ARG A 218 15.83 1.82 -27.36
N ASN A 219 17.10 2.05 -27.01
CA ASN A 219 18.16 2.25 -27.99
C ASN A 219 18.36 0.99 -28.85
N TRP A 220 18.32 -0.21 -28.25
CA TRP A 220 18.39 -1.48 -28.99
C TRP A 220 17.23 -1.65 -29.98
N GLN A 221 15.99 -1.32 -29.56
CA GLN A 221 14.81 -1.39 -30.41
C GLN A 221 14.88 -0.41 -31.58
N GLU A 222 15.39 0.81 -31.38
CA GLU A 222 15.57 1.79 -32.46
C GLU A 222 16.55 1.30 -33.53
N THR A 223 17.62 0.60 -33.12
CA THR A 223 18.65 0.09 -34.04
C THR A 223 18.20 -1.18 -34.75
N TYR A 224 17.73 -2.19 -34.01
CA TYR A 224 17.53 -3.55 -34.54
C TYR A 224 16.06 -3.92 -34.82
N ASN A 225 15.11 -3.08 -34.39
CA ASN A 225 13.67 -3.27 -34.67
C ASN A 225 12.92 -1.92 -34.79
N PRO A 226 13.32 -1.06 -35.75
CA PRO A 226 12.80 0.28 -35.88
C PRO A 226 11.32 0.30 -36.28
N VAL A 227 10.56 1.25 -35.74
CA VAL A 227 9.18 1.50 -36.14
C VAL A 227 9.09 2.60 -37.20
N SER A 228 8.12 2.49 -38.10
CA SER A 228 7.85 3.47 -39.17
C SER A 228 6.73 4.45 -38.84
N ARG A 229 5.88 4.11 -37.85
CA ARG A 229 4.80 4.95 -37.34
C ARG A 229 4.42 4.55 -35.93
N ARG A 230 3.65 5.40 -35.26
CA ARG A 230 2.96 5.01 -34.02
C ARG A 230 1.85 4.01 -34.32
N THR A 231 1.63 3.12 -33.37
CA THR A 231 0.67 2.01 -33.47
C THR A 231 -0.62 2.39 -32.78
N ALA A 232 -1.75 2.32 -33.49
CA ALA A 232 -3.05 2.56 -32.89
C ALA A 232 -3.46 1.36 -32.03
N TRP A 233 -4.18 1.61 -30.93
CA TRP A 233 -4.61 0.55 -30.03
C TRP A 233 -5.63 -0.40 -30.66
N THR A 234 -6.34 0.05 -31.69
CA THR A 234 -7.29 -0.73 -32.50
C THR A 234 -6.63 -1.79 -33.37
N GLU A 235 -5.30 -1.71 -33.59
CA GLU A 235 -4.55 -2.72 -34.34
C GLU A 235 -4.25 -3.98 -33.51
N MET A 236 -4.46 -3.93 -32.20
CA MET A 236 -4.24 -5.05 -31.30
C MET A 236 -5.48 -5.95 -31.21
N ASP A 237 -5.25 -7.25 -31.34
CA ASP A 237 -6.29 -8.26 -31.20
C ASP A 237 -6.29 -8.96 -29.82
N GLY A 238 -7.14 -9.96 -29.67
CA GLY A 238 -7.29 -10.76 -28.44
C GLY A 238 -6.02 -11.45 -27.94
N ARG A 239 -4.97 -11.58 -28.78
CA ARG A 239 -3.66 -12.13 -28.36
C ARG A 239 -2.89 -11.13 -27.50
N HIS A 240 -3.20 -9.84 -27.64
CA HIS A 240 -2.50 -8.73 -27.00
C HIS A 240 -3.34 -8.11 -25.88
N ILE A 241 -4.63 -7.87 -26.13
CA ILE A 241 -5.53 -7.14 -25.23
C ILE A 241 -6.80 -7.96 -24.97
N LYS A 242 -7.34 -7.92 -23.75
CA LYS A 242 -8.66 -8.51 -23.46
C LYS A 242 -9.73 -7.67 -24.16
N ALA A 243 -10.83 -8.28 -24.61
CA ALA A 243 -11.90 -7.57 -25.32
C ALA A 243 -12.26 -6.22 -24.66
N MET A 244 -12.02 -5.13 -25.39
CA MET A 244 -12.40 -3.75 -25.07
C MET A 244 -13.28 -3.25 -26.22
N SER A 245 -14.17 -2.29 -25.96
CA SER A 245 -14.97 -1.68 -27.03
C SER A 245 -14.11 -0.78 -27.92
N ASP A 246 -14.53 -0.58 -29.18
CA ASP A 246 -13.83 0.31 -30.12
C ASP A 246 -13.70 1.74 -29.57
N VAL A 247 -14.71 2.19 -28.82
CA VAL A 247 -14.71 3.49 -28.12
C VAL A 247 -13.61 3.56 -27.06
N GLN A 248 -13.38 2.46 -26.32
CA GLN A 248 -12.31 2.40 -25.31
C GLN A 248 -10.92 2.42 -25.96
N LEU A 249 -10.75 1.69 -27.07
CA LEU A 249 -9.48 1.61 -27.79
C LEU A 249 -9.13 2.95 -28.45
N ALA A 250 -10.12 3.64 -29.03
CA ALA A 250 -9.96 4.98 -29.59
C ALA A 250 -9.60 6.05 -28.53
N GLY A 251 -9.88 5.78 -27.26
CA GLY A 251 -9.53 6.65 -26.15
C GLY A 251 -8.04 6.61 -25.76
N TYR A 252 -7.24 5.68 -26.28
CA TYR A 252 -5.80 5.61 -26.04
C TYR A 252 -5.01 6.32 -27.15
N HIS A 253 -3.93 7.01 -26.79
CA HIS A 253 -3.01 7.56 -27.78
C HIS A 253 -2.25 6.47 -28.53
N ASP A 254 -1.99 6.72 -29.81
CA ASP A 254 -1.09 5.88 -30.60
C ASP A 254 0.28 5.79 -29.93
N ASN A 255 0.85 4.59 -29.94
CA ASN A 255 2.01 4.28 -29.13
C ASN A 255 3.18 3.70 -29.94
N CYS A 256 4.41 4.00 -29.52
CA CYS A 256 5.60 3.27 -29.91
C CYS A 256 5.90 2.27 -28.79
N PHE A 257 5.42 1.03 -28.88
CA PHE A 257 5.60 0.05 -27.81
C PHE A 257 7.08 -0.25 -27.58
N LEU A 258 7.56 -0.09 -26.33
CA LEU A 258 8.92 -0.42 -25.94
C LEU A 258 9.17 -1.93 -25.98
N PHE A 259 8.18 -2.70 -25.52
CA PHE A 259 8.25 -4.15 -25.48
C PHE A 259 7.60 -4.77 -26.72
N ARG A 260 8.20 -4.54 -27.88
CA ARG A 260 7.78 -5.07 -29.19
C ARG A 260 8.77 -6.13 -29.71
N MET A 261 8.31 -7.13 -30.46
CA MET A 261 9.12 -8.32 -30.73
C MET A 261 9.65 -8.37 -32.18
N PRO A 262 10.98 -8.36 -32.41
CA PRO A 262 11.55 -8.50 -33.76
C PRO A 262 11.33 -9.88 -34.37
N GLU A 263 11.22 -10.94 -33.55
CA GLU A 263 10.91 -12.29 -34.02
C GLU A 263 9.44 -12.50 -34.41
N ALA A 264 8.58 -11.50 -34.20
CA ALA A 264 7.20 -11.57 -34.64
C ALA A 264 7.13 -11.66 -36.17
N ILE A 265 5.99 -12.18 -36.65
CA ILE A 265 5.71 -12.26 -38.09
C ILE A 265 5.78 -10.85 -38.67
N GLU A 266 6.26 -10.76 -39.91
CA GLU A 266 6.33 -9.50 -40.64
C GLU A 266 4.96 -8.80 -40.65
N GLY A 267 4.94 -7.52 -40.27
CA GLY A 267 3.72 -6.75 -40.05
C GLY A 267 3.17 -6.78 -38.62
N GLU A 268 3.68 -7.62 -37.71
CA GLU A 268 3.33 -7.60 -36.26
C GLU A 268 4.49 -7.12 -35.36
N ARG A 269 5.68 -6.83 -35.91
CA ARG A 269 6.89 -6.48 -35.13
C ARG A 269 6.80 -5.17 -34.34
N HIS A 270 5.85 -4.32 -34.67
CA HIS A 270 5.54 -3.06 -33.96
C HIS A 270 4.56 -3.27 -32.80
N LEU A 271 3.88 -4.43 -32.72
CA LEU A 271 2.92 -4.76 -31.67
C LEU A 271 3.64 -5.18 -30.38
N PRO A 272 3.01 -4.97 -29.20
CA PRO A 272 3.63 -5.33 -27.93
C PRO A 272 3.71 -6.85 -27.75
N ILE A 273 4.50 -7.32 -26.76
CA ILE A 273 4.50 -8.73 -26.33
C ILE A 273 3.06 -9.21 -26.13
N ARG A 274 2.72 -10.43 -26.57
CA ARG A 274 1.39 -11.07 -26.36
C ARG A 274 1.08 -11.34 -24.88
N ASN A 275 -0.18 -11.57 -24.53
CA ASN A 275 -0.62 -11.67 -23.12
C ASN A 275 0.09 -12.74 -22.27
N ARG A 276 0.40 -13.88 -22.88
CA ARG A 276 1.16 -14.99 -22.26
C ARG A 276 2.62 -15.05 -22.71
N GLY A 277 3.11 -13.99 -23.37
CA GLY A 277 4.43 -13.98 -23.99
C GLY A 277 5.60 -14.02 -23.00
N LEU A 278 5.35 -13.81 -21.71
CA LEU A 278 6.35 -13.88 -20.64
C LEU A 278 6.29 -15.18 -19.82
N ASP A 279 5.23 -15.98 -19.96
CA ASP A 279 4.97 -17.12 -19.06
C ASP A 279 6.03 -18.21 -19.24
N TYR A 280 6.45 -18.48 -20.48
CA TYR A 280 7.44 -19.50 -20.78
C TYR A 280 8.85 -19.13 -20.31
N CYS A 281 9.30 -17.88 -20.52
CA CYS A 281 10.61 -17.45 -20.02
C CYS A 281 10.63 -17.35 -18.49
N TRP A 282 9.53 -16.93 -17.87
CA TRP A 282 9.37 -16.97 -16.42
C TRP A 282 9.49 -18.39 -15.86
N PHE A 283 8.81 -19.35 -16.47
CA PHE A 283 8.90 -20.77 -16.10
C PHE A 283 10.34 -21.29 -16.20
N ARG A 284 11.03 -21.03 -17.31
CA ARG A 284 12.42 -21.48 -17.51
C ARG A 284 13.38 -20.87 -16.51
N LEU A 285 13.17 -19.61 -16.14
CA LEU A 285 13.96 -18.91 -15.14
C LEU A 285 13.77 -19.52 -13.74
N LEU A 286 12.52 -19.73 -13.30
CA LEU A 286 12.23 -20.40 -12.03
C LEU A 286 12.75 -21.83 -11.98
N LYS A 287 12.68 -22.57 -13.09
CA LYS A 287 13.27 -23.91 -13.21
C LYS A 287 14.77 -23.89 -12.89
N THR A 288 15.48 -22.92 -13.43
CA THR A 288 16.93 -22.78 -13.24
C THR A 288 17.27 -22.38 -11.80
N LEU A 289 16.46 -21.51 -11.19
CA LEU A 289 16.62 -21.18 -9.77
C LEU A 289 16.37 -22.42 -8.89
N GLU A 290 15.30 -23.18 -9.13
CA GLU A 290 14.98 -24.42 -8.41
C GLU A 290 16.15 -25.43 -8.48
N LEU A 291 16.75 -25.61 -9.66
CA LEU A 291 17.94 -26.44 -9.83
C LEU A 291 19.16 -25.90 -9.08
N ARG A 292 19.38 -24.58 -9.06
CA ARG A 292 20.47 -23.96 -8.29
C ARG A 292 20.30 -24.14 -6.79
N LEU A 293 19.07 -24.05 -6.28
CA LEU A 293 18.76 -24.29 -4.86
C LEU A 293 19.03 -25.75 -4.50
N ALA A 294 18.59 -26.69 -5.35
CA ALA A 294 18.85 -28.12 -5.16
C ALA A 294 20.35 -28.45 -5.19
N ASN A 295 21.12 -27.89 -6.12
CA ASN A 295 22.57 -28.09 -6.20
C ASN A 295 23.32 -27.52 -5.00
N ARG A 296 22.79 -26.46 -4.36
CA ARG A 296 23.31 -25.90 -3.11
C ARG A 296 22.88 -26.71 -1.86
N GLY A 297 22.01 -27.70 -2.02
CA GLY A 297 21.43 -28.46 -0.90
C GLY A 297 20.44 -27.65 -0.05
N GLU A 298 19.89 -26.55 -0.57
CA GLU A 298 18.93 -25.72 0.16
C GLU A 298 17.56 -26.41 0.24
N THR A 299 17.06 -26.59 1.47
CA THR A 299 15.79 -27.24 1.77
C THR A 299 15.00 -26.44 2.80
N HIS A 300 13.69 -26.70 2.91
CA HIS A 300 12.90 -26.18 4.03
C HIS A 300 13.42 -26.75 5.37
N ARG A 301 13.05 -26.12 6.50
CA ARG A 301 13.44 -26.60 7.85
C ARG A 301 13.05 -28.06 8.15
N THR A 302 12.07 -28.58 7.41
CA THR A 302 11.57 -29.96 7.45
C THR A 302 12.40 -30.93 6.60
N GLY A 303 13.45 -30.47 5.92
CA GLY A 303 14.26 -31.26 4.98
C GLY A 303 13.62 -31.44 3.60
N THR A 304 12.45 -30.87 3.35
CA THR A 304 11.76 -30.98 2.05
C THR A 304 12.40 -30.04 1.01
N PRO A 305 12.58 -30.47 -0.26
CA PRO A 305 13.11 -29.63 -1.33
C PRO A 305 12.26 -28.38 -1.57
N ILE A 306 12.91 -27.25 -1.87
CA ILE A 306 12.22 -26.02 -2.23
C ILE A 306 11.71 -26.16 -3.68
N CYS A 307 10.39 -26.07 -3.85
CA CYS A 307 9.74 -26.20 -5.15
C CYS A 307 9.17 -24.84 -5.61
N LEU A 308 9.56 -24.40 -6.80
CA LEU A 308 9.07 -23.20 -7.48
C LEU A 308 8.12 -23.55 -8.64
N LEU A 309 8.20 -24.79 -9.12
CA LEU A 309 7.37 -25.36 -10.18
C LEU A 309 6.44 -26.44 -9.64
N PRO A 310 5.24 -26.60 -10.23
CA PRO A 310 4.35 -27.70 -9.86
C PRO A 310 4.95 -29.06 -10.26
N PRO A 311 4.41 -30.18 -9.74
CA PRO A 311 4.79 -31.53 -10.16
C PRO A 311 4.67 -31.71 -11.68
N PRO A 312 5.48 -32.59 -12.31
CA PRO A 312 5.47 -32.78 -13.76
C PRO A 312 4.08 -33.03 -14.37
N GLU A 313 3.21 -33.71 -13.63
CA GLU A 313 1.84 -34.09 -14.04
C GLU A 313 0.89 -32.88 -14.17
N GLU A 314 1.15 -31.79 -13.44
CA GLU A 314 0.34 -30.56 -13.43
C GLU A 314 0.93 -29.45 -14.34
N ARG A 315 2.07 -29.72 -14.99
CA ARG A 315 2.75 -28.75 -15.86
C ARG A 315 2.03 -28.63 -17.20
N ASN A 316 1.46 -27.46 -17.49
CA ASN A 316 0.90 -27.15 -18.80
C ASN A 316 2.01 -26.70 -19.78
N ASN A 317 2.73 -27.65 -20.38
CA ASN A 317 3.76 -27.41 -21.40
C ASN A 317 4.79 -26.32 -21.06
N GLY A 318 5.19 -26.26 -19.78
CA GLY A 318 6.19 -25.30 -19.30
C GLY A 318 5.69 -23.86 -19.18
N GLN A 319 4.39 -23.64 -18.92
CA GLN A 319 3.82 -22.31 -18.66
C GLN A 319 3.27 -22.16 -17.23
N THR A 320 3.10 -23.25 -16.48
CA THR A 320 2.56 -23.22 -15.11
C THR A 320 3.69 -23.12 -14.08
N THR A 321 3.62 -22.12 -13.19
CA THR A 321 4.54 -21.94 -12.05
C THR A 321 3.73 -21.86 -10.77
N LEU A 322 4.33 -22.22 -9.62
CA LEU A 322 3.67 -22.04 -8.31
C LEU A 322 3.57 -20.55 -7.94
N PHE A 323 4.45 -19.73 -8.53
CA PHE A 323 4.51 -18.29 -8.36
C PHE A 323 4.25 -17.59 -9.71
N PRO A 324 3.00 -17.32 -10.10
CA PRO A 324 2.71 -16.64 -11.37
C PRO A 324 3.25 -15.21 -11.39
N LEU A 325 3.42 -14.62 -12.58
CA LEU A 325 3.92 -13.24 -12.75
C LEU A 325 3.08 -12.17 -12.04
N HIS A 326 1.81 -12.48 -11.72
CA HIS A 326 0.98 -11.61 -10.90
C HIS A 326 1.45 -11.59 -9.43
N SER A 327 1.93 -12.73 -8.91
CA SER A 327 2.48 -12.86 -7.57
C SER A 327 3.67 -11.95 -7.35
N LEU A 328 4.49 -11.65 -8.36
CA LEU A 328 5.66 -10.77 -8.20
C LEU A 328 5.27 -9.37 -7.71
N ARG A 329 4.13 -8.83 -8.15
CA ARG A 329 3.64 -7.56 -7.63
C ARG A 329 3.32 -7.66 -6.14
N VAL A 330 2.59 -8.70 -5.74
CA VAL A 330 2.28 -8.97 -4.33
C VAL A 330 3.57 -9.19 -3.55
N SER A 331 4.52 -9.97 -4.09
CA SER A 331 5.79 -10.31 -3.47
C SER A 331 6.70 -9.10 -3.26
N LEU A 332 6.75 -8.17 -4.22
CA LEU A 332 7.51 -6.92 -4.09
C LEU A 332 6.84 -5.97 -3.10
N ILE A 333 5.51 -5.85 -3.12
CA ILE A 333 4.75 -5.10 -2.11
C ILE A 333 4.98 -5.72 -0.73
N THR A 334 4.91 -7.05 -0.61
CA THR A 334 5.16 -7.82 0.61
C THR A 334 6.62 -7.72 1.04
N ALA A 335 7.60 -7.67 0.15
CA ALA A 335 9.01 -7.49 0.52
C ALA A 335 9.28 -6.09 1.07
N LEU A 336 8.71 -5.06 0.41
CA LEU A 336 8.67 -3.69 0.92
C LEU A 336 7.91 -3.62 2.26
N ALA A 337 6.87 -4.46 2.45
CA ALA A 337 6.14 -4.65 3.71
C ALA A 337 6.98 -5.28 4.82
N LEU A 338 7.68 -6.37 4.50
CA LEU A 338 8.36 -7.25 5.43
C LEU A 338 9.66 -6.60 5.93
N GLN A 339 10.36 -5.84 5.09
CA GLN A 339 11.45 -4.97 5.54
C GLN A 339 10.91 -3.83 6.44
N GLY A 340 9.63 -3.44 6.31
CA GLY A 340 8.94 -2.47 7.16
C GLY A 340 8.23 -3.03 8.41
N GLN A 341 8.05 -4.37 8.50
CA GLN A 341 7.22 -5.09 9.48
C GLN A 341 5.74 -4.64 9.52
N VAL A 342 5.13 -4.39 8.36
CA VAL A 342 3.74 -3.91 8.22
C VAL A 342 2.86 -4.94 7.47
N PRO A 343 1.62 -5.25 7.89
CA PRO A 343 0.77 -6.26 7.27
C PRO A 343 0.21 -5.75 5.94
N PHE A 344 -0.04 -6.67 5.03
CA PHE A 344 -0.51 -6.39 3.67
C PHE A 344 -1.75 -5.47 3.60
N PRO A 345 -2.79 -5.60 4.46
CA PRO A 345 -3.95 -4.69 4.44
C PRO A 345 -3.61 -3.23 4.77
N ILE A 346 -2.64 -3.00 5.67
CA ILE A 346 -2.15 -1.63 5.96
C ILE A 346 -1.43 -1.07 4.73
N LEU A 347 -0.64 -1.88 4.04
CA LEU A 347 0.00 -1.44 2.80
C LEU A 347 -0.98 -1.18 1.67
N GLN A 348 -2.01 -2.01 1.50
CA GLN A 348 -3.07 -1.78 0.53
C GLN A 348 -3.77 -0.44 0.79
N LYS A 349 -3.95 -0.06 2.07
CA LYS A 349 -4.46 1.26 2.45
C LYS A 349 -3.53 2.40 1.99
N LEU A 350 -2.20 2.21 2.08
CA LEU A 350 -1.21 3.19 1.62
C LEU A 350 -1.20 3.40 0.10
N VAL A 351 -1.65 2.42 -0.69
CA VAL A 351 -1.59 2.44 -2.17
C VAL A 351 -2.96 2.32 -2.88
N GLY A 352 -4.08 2.36 -2.14
CA GLY A 352 -5.41 1.97 -2.62
C GLY A 352 -6.56 2.89 -2.18
N HIS A 353 -7.79 2.54 -2.58
CA HIS A 353 -9.02 3.33 -2.36
C HIS A 353 -9.97 2.77 -1.28
N SER A 354 -9.71 1.58 -0.71
CA SER A 354 -10.54 0.98 0.35
C SER A 354 -10.30 1.64 1.71
N ARG A 355 -11.31 1.60 2.59
CA ARG A 355 -11.17 1.94 4.02
C ARG A 355 -10.67 0.70 4.75
N LEU A 356 -9.93 0.92 5.84
CA LEU A 356 -9.33 -0.16 6.62
C LEU A 356 -9.86 -0.07 8.04
N LEU A 357 -10.37 -1.19 8.52
CA LEU A 357 -10.77 -1.40 9.90
C LEU A 357 -9.98 -2.55 10.50
N MET A 358 -9.50 -2.36 11.72
CA MET A 358 -8.89 -3.42 12.50
C MET A 358 -9.87 -3.90 13.57
N THR A 359 -10.10 -5.22 13.63
CA THR A 359 -10.97 -5.86 14.61
C THR A 359 -10.21 -6.92 15.40
N LEU A 360 -10.50 -7.02 16.70
CA LEU A 360 -9.99 -8.07 17.58
C LEU A 360 -11.05 -9.18 17.73
N TYR A 361 -10.69 -10.42 17.39
CA TYR A 361 -11.53 -11.61 17.54
C TYR A 361 -10.96 -12.54 18.62
N TYR A 362 -11.81 -13.10 19.48
CA TYR A 362 -11.42 -14.11 20.47
C TYR A 362 -12.04 -15.46 20.07
N THR A 363 -11.21 -16.48 19.79
CA THR A 363 -11.66 -17.77 19.23
C THR A 363 -11.94 -18.80 20.32
N LYS A 364 -13.07 -18.68 21.04
CA LYS A 364 -13.71 -19.89 21.60
C LYS A 364 -15.24 -19.89 21.38
N PRO A 365 -15.84 -21.05 21.06
CA PRO A 365 -17.27 -21.15 20.81
C PRO A 365 -18.07 -20.91 22.09
N GLY A 366 -18.98 -19.92 22.04
CA GLY A 366 -19.82 -19.48 23.17
C GLY A 366 -19.98 -17.95 23.20
N ALA A 367 -20.51 -17.37 22.11
CA ALA A 367 -20.36 -15.95 21.75
C ALA A 367 -21.09 -14.92 22.64
N SER A 368 -21.99 -15.33 23.54
CA SER A 368 -22.71 -14.41 24.44
C SER A 368 -22.06 -14.32 25.83
N HIS A 369 -21.74 -15.46 26.46
CA HIS A 369 -21.25 -15.51 27.85
C HIS A 369 -19.80 -14.99 28.01
N ILE A 370 -18.97 -15.09 26.96
CA ILE A 370 -17.58 -14.63 26.99
C ILE A 370 -17.47 -13.12 26.76
N ARG A 371 -18.35 -12.53 25.92
CA ARG A 371 -18.37 -11.09 25.67
C ARG A 371 -18.85 -10.30 26.90
N ASP A 372 -19.86 -10.78 27.61
CA ASP A 372 -20.33 -10.12 28.84
C ASP A 372 -19.30 -10.27 29.98
N MET A 373 -18.59 -11.41 30.04
CA MET A 373 -17.42 -11.54 30.90
C MET A 373 -16.26 -10.63 30.49
N LEU A 374 -16.09 -10.32 29.20
CA LEU A 374 -15.03 -9.46 28.66
C LEU A 374 -15.36 -7.96 28.74
N LEU A 375 -16.61 -7.53 28.61
CA LEU A 375 -17.03 -6.16 28.94
C LEU A 375 -16.87 -5.96 30.46
N GLY A 376 -17.31 -6.92 31.26
CA GLY A 376 -17.05 -6.91 32.70
C GLY A 376 -15.55 -7.02 33.05
N ALA A 377 -14.74 -7.71 32.25
CA ALA A 377 -13.29 -7.80 32.47
C ALA A 377 -12.55 -6.58 31.92
N ALA A 378 -13.01 -5.95 30.86
CA ALA A 378 -12.52 -4.69 30.33
C ALA A 378 -12.86 -3.56 31.31
N GLU A 379 -14.06 -3.52 31.91
CA GLU A 379 -14.36 -2.63 33.04
C GLU A 379 -13.44 -2.89 34.24
N ARG A 380 -13.21 -4.17 34.62
CA ARG A 380 -12.30 -4.52 35.73
C ARG A 380 -10.81 -4.28 35.42
N LEU A 381 -10.40 -4.41 34.16
CA LEU A 381 -9.05 -4.11 33.67
C LEU A 381 -8.86 -2.61 33.54
N GLU A 382 -9.85 -1.86 33.08
CA GLU A 382 -9.86 -0.39 33.06
C GLU A 382 -9.72 0.20 34.46
N VAL A 383 -10.38 -0.40 35.46
CA VAL A 383 -10.22 0.00 36.87
C VAL A 383 -8.80 -0.29 37.41
N ASN A 384 -8.03 -1.22 36.82
CA ASN A 384 -6.71 -1.64 37.32
C ASN A 384 -5.54 -1.47 36.33
N LYS A 385 -5.76 -0.91 35.13
CA LYS A 385 -4.77 -0.88 34.03
C LYS A 385 -3.55 -0.03 34.36
N GLU A 386 -3.79 1.10 35.02
CA GLU A 386 -2.76 2.03 35.44
C GLU A 386 -1.85 1.38 36.49
N ALA A 387 -2.46 0.65 37.44
CA ALA A 387 -1.74 -0.12 38.43
C ALA A 387 -0.97 -1.29 37.80
N SER A 388 -1.50 -1.97 36.77
CA SER A 388 -0.84 -3.12 36.12
C SER A 388 0.50 -2.73 35.49
N ILE A 389 0.52 -1.72 34.61
CA ILE A 389 1.77 -1.32 33.93
C ILE A 389 2.75 -0.65 34.88
N GLN A 390 2.25 0.13 35.84
CA GLN A 390 3.11 0.74 36.86
C GLN A 390 3.72 -0.32 37.78
N SER A 391 2.94 -1.29 38.28
CA SER A 391 3.45 -2.41 39.07
C SER A 391 4.44 -3.26 38.29
N PHE A 392 4.18 -3.56 37.01
CA PHE A 392 5.15 -4.26 36.16
C PHE A 392 6.48 -3.50 36.09
N LEU A 393 6.46 -2.18 35.88
CA LEU A 393 7.67 -1.37 35.82
C LEU A 393 8.35 -1.17 37.18
N LEU A 394 7.62 -1.26 38.29
CA LEU A 394 8.17 -1.11 39.65
C LEU A 394 8.80 -2.41 40.16
N ASP A 395 8.07 -3.52 40.02
CA ASP A 395 8.35 -4.75 40.76
C ASP A 395 9.18 -5.76 39.94
N THR A 396 9.26 -5.60 38.62
CA THR A 396 10.00 -6.52 37.74
C THR A 396 11.51 -6.21 37.77
N GLU A 397 12.33 -7.26 37.85
CA GLU A 397 13.79 -7.15 37.69
C GLU A 397 14.16 -6.47 36.37
N HIS A 398 15.20 -5.62 36.39
CA HIS A 398 15.51 -4.74 35.27
C HIS A 398 15.77 -5.49 33.96
N ASP A 399 16.52 -6.60 33.99
CA ASP A 399 16.81 -7.39 32.79
C ASP A 399 15.55 -8.04 32.20
N LYS A 400 14.65 -8.52 33.06
CA LYS A 400 13.36 -9.07 32.66
C LYS A 400 12.44 -7.99 32.09
N LEU A 401 12.49 -6.77 32.65
CA LEU A 401 11.78 -5.60 32.13
C LEU A 401 12.26 -5.25 30.71
N LEU A 402 13.57 -5.23 30.46
CA LEU A 402 14.13 -4.94 29.12
C LEU A 402 13.77 -6.00 28.07
N GLN A 403 13.54 -7.25 28.49
CA GLN A 403 13.13 -8.33 27.60
C GLN A 403 11.63 -8.31 27.29
N GLN A 404 10.80 -7.86 28.23
CA GLN A 404 9.34 -7.99 28.16
C GLN A 404 8.61 -6.69 27.82
N ALA A 405 9.24 -5.53 28.03
CA ALA A 405 8.61 -4.24 27.79
C ALA A 405 8.35 -3.99 26.31
N ILE A 406 7.15 -3.48 26.01
CA ILE A 406 6.75 -3.10 24.66
C ILE A 406 6.90 -1.58 24.54
N CYS A 407 8.00 -1.13 23.93
CA CYS A 407 8.32 0.29 23.78
C CYS A 407 9.00 0.58 22.44
N ASN A 408 8.99 1.83 21.98
CA ASN A 408 9.66 2.20 20.72
C ASN A 408 11.18 2.14 20.78
N SER A 409 11.78 2.27 21.96
CA SER A 409 13.24 2.31 22.13
C SER A 409 13.70 1.73 23.46
N LEU A 410 14.33 0.54 23.40
CA LEU A 410 14.91 -0.10 24.58
C LEU A 410 16.01 0.74 25.26
N PRO A 411 16.95 1.40 24.54
CA PRO A 411 17.92 2.29 25.19
C PRO A 411 17.25 3.42 25.99
N SER A 412 16.09 3.88 25.53
CA SER A 412 15.33 4.94 26.18
C SER A 412 14.64 4.46 27.44
N LEU A 413 14.14 3.24 27.42
CA LEU A 413 13.59 2.56 28.58
C LEU A 413 14.67 2.35 29.66
N THR A 414 15.86 1.86 29.27
CA THR A 414 17.00 1.70 30.18
C THR A 414 17.42 3.03 30.81
N ALA A 415 17.41 4.12 30.04
CA ALA A 415 17.75 5.44 30.56
C ALA A 415 16.66 6.03 31.48
N ALA A 416 15.39 5.71 31.23
CA ALA A 416 14.26 6.27 31.97
C ALA A 416 13.93 5.50 33.27
N ILE A 417 14.27 4.20 33.34
CA ILE A 417 13.93 3.34 34.49
C ILE A 417 15.21 2.91 35.21
N PRO A 418 15.42 3.36 36.47
CA PRO A 418 16.55 2.92 37.28
C PRO A 418 16.62 1.40 37.45
N GLN A 419 17.84 0.86 37.46
CA GLN A 419 18.06 -0.58 37.64
C GLN A 419 17.49 -1.09 38.97
N HIS A 420 17.80 -0.41 40.07
CA HIS A 420 17.31 -0.76 41.40
C HIS A 420 15.83 -0.36 41.58
N PRO A 421 14.92 -1.30 41.91
CA PRO A 421 13.49 -1.02 42.13
C PRO A 421 13.21 0.11 43.13
N GLY A 422 13.96 0.17 44.24
CA GLY A 422 13.80 1.21 45.27
C GLY A 422 14.18 2.63 44.83
N ALA A 423 14.80 2.79 43.65
CA ALA A 423 15.11 4.10 43.06
C ALA A 423 14.09 4.52 41.98
N ARG A 424 13.13 3.66 41.63
CA ARG A 424 12.10 3.95 40.63
C ARG A 424 11.02 4.84 41.25
N ASN A 425 10.59 5.86 40.50
CA ASN A 425 9.58 6.81 40.98
C ASN A 425 8.39 6.88 40.00
N PRO A 426 7.25 6.26 40.32
CA PRO A 426 6.10 6.21 39.43
C PRO A 426 5.35 7.55 39.35
N MET A 427 5.58 8.48 40.29
CA MET A 427 4.96 9.82 40.28
C MET A 427 5.33 10.65 39.05
N GLY A 428 6.44 10.33 38.38
CA GLY A 428 6.87 10.95 37.14
C GLY A 428 6.23 10.34 35.88
N TRP A 429 5.38 9.33 36.02
CA TRP A 429 4.75 8.64 34.90
C TRP A 429 3.30 9.07 34.73
N MET A 430 2.87 9.24 33.48
CA MET A 430 1.49 9.62 33.16
C MET A 430 0.79 8.47 32.43
N PRO A 431 -0.30 7.92 32.99
CA PRO A 431 -1.18 6.99 32.29
C PRO A 431 -1.79 7.63 31.04
N MET A 432 -1.89 6.83 29.98
CA MET A 432 -2.57 7.16 28.73
C MET A 432 -3.57 6.04 28.43
N HIS A 433 -4.64 6.30 27.68
CA HIS A 433 -5.62 5.23 27.35
C HIS A 433 -5.00 3.97 26.72
N HIS A 434 -3.92 4.11 25.94
CA HIS A 434 -3.24 3.02 25.23
C HIS A 434 -1.86 2.62 25.82
N GLY A 435 -1.45 3.16 26.97
CA GLY A 435 -0.17 2.83 27.61
C GLY A 435 0.30 3.82 28.67
N LEU A 436 1.62 4.00 28.82
CA LEU A 436 2.23 4.84 29.84
C LEU A 436 3.32 5.76 29.25
N CYS A 437 3.29 7.03 29.64
CA CYS A 437 4.34 7.99 29.35
C CYS A 437 5.33 8.07 30.52
N LEU A 438 6.60 7.71 30.28
CA LEU A 438 7.64 7.68 31.33
C LEU A 438 8.13 9.07 31.77
N VAL A 439 7.70 10.13 31.07
CA VAL A 439 8.17 11.51 31.28
C VAL A 439 7.01 12.46 31.59
N GLY A 440 5.97 11.94 32.25
CA GLY A 440 4.88 12.73 32.82
C GLY A 440 4.01 13.49 31.82
N GLY A 441 4.05 13.12 30.54
CA GLY A 441 3.31 13.84 29.50
C GLY A 441 3.82 15.27 29.27
N ASN A 442 5.09 15.55 29.58
CA ASN A 442 5.69 16.87 29.38
C ASN A 442 5.64 17.28 27.90
N THR A 443 4.83 18.28 27.56
CA THR A 443 4.69 18.84 26.20
C THR A 443 5.40 20.19 26.05
N SER A 444 6.04 20.71 27.09
CA SER A 444 6.65 22.05 27.06
C SER A 444 7.95 22.04 26.24
N GLU A 445 8.06 23.00 25.32
CA GLU A 445 9.26 23.31 24.54
C GLU A 445 10.08 24.38 25.27
N VAL A 446 10.59 24.08 26.47
CA VAL A 446 11.46 25.04 27.16
C VAL A 446 12.85 24.96 26.53
N GLU A 447 13.30 26.06 25.93
CA GLU A 447 14.47 26.15 25.02
C GLU A 447 15.81 25.67 25.61
N ASP A 448 15.93 25.53 26.94
CA ASP A 448 17.21 25.27 27.61
C ASP A 448 17.34 23.92 28.33
N ASN A 449 16.35 23.01 28.26
CA ASN A 449 16.35 21.81 29.10
C ASN A 449 16.24 20.48 28.33
N SER A 450 17.07 20.30 27.30
CA SER A 450 17.21 19.04 26.55
C SER A 450 17.50 17.80 27.41
N THR A 451 17.93 18.01 28.67
CA THR A 451 18.17 17.01 29.71
C THR A 451 16.89 16.48 30.35
N VAL A 452 15.79 17.22 30.30
CA VAL A 452 14.48 16.83 30.86
C VAL A 452 13.68 16.09 29.81
N GLY A 453 13.17 14.90 30.15
CA GLY A 453 12.33 14.12 29.25
C GLY A 453 11.03 14.84 28.89
N GLY A 454 10.64 14.81 27.61
CA GLY A 454 9.38 15.35 27.12
C GLY A 454 9.11 15.03 25.65
N CYS A 455 7.98 15.53 25.13
CA CYS A 455 7.62 15.36 23.72
C CYS A 455 8.62 16.06 22.78
N HIS A 456 9.28 17.12 23.23
CA HIS A 456 10.29 17.84 22.44
C HIS A 456 11.60 17.05 22.22
N ASN A 457 11.87 15.99 23.00
CA ASN A 457 13.02 15.08 22.83
C ASN A 457 12.60 13.60 22.73
N GLY A 458 11.35 13.36 22.36
CA GLY A 458 10.77 12.02 22.25
C GLY A 458 10.96 11.35 20.88
N GLY A 459 11.59 12.01 19.92
CA GLY A 459 11.79 11.55 18.55
C GLY A 459 13.08 10.77 18.31
N PRO A 460 13.50 10.60 17.04
CA PRO A 460 14.71 9.86 16.68
C PRO A 460 15.99 10.59 17.12
N ASN A 461 17.09 9.84 17.23
CA ASN A 461 18.41 10.40 17.47
C ASN A 461 18.94 11.07 16.19
N LEU A 462 19.12 12.39 16.25
CA LEU A 462 19.71 13.24 15.22
C LEU A 462 21.23 13.42 15.40
N GLY A 463 21.79 12.96 16.53
CA GLY A 463 23.21 13.00 16.86
C GLY A 463 23.93 11.68 16.54
N SER A 464 25.15 11.54 17.06
CA SER A 464 25.91 10.30 16.93
C SER A 464 25.51 9.28 18.01
N ALA A 465 25.97 8.03 17.89
CA ALA A 465 25.77 7.03 18.94
C ALA A 465 26.49 7.39 20.25
N LEU A 466 27.61 8.13 20.18
CA LEU A 466 28.43 8.56 21.33
C LEU A 466 27.91 9.86 21.96
N ALA A 467 27.22 10.70 21.19
CA ALA A 467 26.63 11.95 21.64
C ALA A 467 25.20 12.05 21.07
N PRO A 468 24.24 11.34 21.67
CA PRO A 468 22.88 11.31 21.18
C PRO A 468 22.20 12.66 21.37
N LYS A 469 21.51 13.12 20.32
CA LYS A 469 20.69 14.34 20.33
C LYS A 469 19.32 14.00 19.78
N TYR A 470 18.31 13.94 20.63
CA TYR A 470 16.96 13.54 20.21
C TYR A 470 16.15 14.73 19.72
N GLY A 471 15.42 14.55 18.61
CA GLY A 471 14.46 15.53 18.10
C GLY A 471 13.08 15.41 18.77
N PRO A 472 12.13 16.27 18.37
CA PRO A 472 10.74 16.21 18.83
C PRO A 472 10.05 14.94 18.33
N VAL A 473 9.01 14.51 19.07
CA VAL A 473 8.15 13.41 18.65
C VAL A 473 7.57 13.72 17.26
N PRO A 474 7.81 12.87 16.25
CA PRO A 474 7.23 13.06 14.94
C PRO A 474 5.69 13.03 14.99
N GLY A 475 5.02 13.84 14.18
CA GLY A 475 3.56 14.02 14.23
C GLY A 475 3.06 14.93 15.35
N GLY A 476 3.96 15.41 16.23
CA GLY A 476 3.66 16.43 17.24
C GLY A 476 3.54 15.88 18.66
N SER A 477 3.20 16.77 19.59
CA SER A 477 2.99 16.42 21.00
C SER A 477 1.85 15.40 21.12
N ARG A 478 1.96 14.51 22.12
CA ARG A 478 1.00 13.42 22.37
C ARG A 478 0.88 12.34 21.28
N ASN A 479 1.70 12.34 20.22
CA ASN A 479 1.81 11.21 19.30
C ASN A 479 2.63 10.06 19.90
N CYS A 480 2.12 9.48 20.98
CA CYS A 480 2.82 8.53 21.83
C CYS A 480 3.26 7.26 21.09
N VAL A 481 2.52 6.83 20.06
CA VAL A 481 2.86 5.64 19.26
C VAL A 481 4.21 5.79 18.53
N ARG A 482 4.71 7.01 18.34
CA ARG A 482 6.05 7.30 17.77
C ARG A 482 7.06 7.83 18.78
N CYS A 483 6.66 7.98 20.04
CA CYS A 483 7.50 8.52 21.09
C CYS A 483 8.42 7.44 21.69
N ARG A 484 9.70 7.76 21.86
CA ARG A 484 10.69 6.86 22.51
C ARG A 484 10.46 6.66 24.01
N TRP A 485 9.74 7.58 24.65
CA TRP A 485 9.38 7.52 26.08
C TRP A 485 8.12 6.72 26.37
N PHE A 486 7.47 6.19 25.33
CA PHE A 486 6.21 5.48 25.45
C PHE A 486 6.42 3.97 25.67
N VAL A 487 5.68 3.43 26.63
CA VAL A 487 5.63 2.00 26.95
C VAL A 487 4.17 1.55 26.96
N THR A 488 3.90 0.34 26.50
CA THR A 488 2.57 -0.27 26.53
C THR A 488 2.66 -1.74 26.94
N GLU A 489 1.50 -2.38 27.07
CA GLU A 489 1.36 -3.77 27.48
C GLU A 489 0.26 -4.48 26.69
N SER A 490 0.27 -5.81 26.70
CA SER A 490 -0.68 -6.62 25.94
C SER A 490 -2.15 -6.39 26.33
N HIS A 491 -2.44 -5.95 27.56
CA HIS A 491 -3.81 -5.63 27.96
C HIS A 491 -4.34 -4.33 27.33
N HIS A 492 -3.46 -3.43 26.87
CA HIS A 492 -3.82 -2.21 26.13
C HIS A 492 -4.17 -2.48 24.66
N LEU A 493 -4.16 -3.74 24.21
CA LEU A 493 -4.42 -4.10 22.82
C LEU A 493 -5.76 -3.55 22.27
N PRO A 494 -6.89 -3.58 23.02
CA PRO A 494 -8.13 -2.94 22.59
C PRO A 494 -8.01 -1.42 22.40
N ALA A 495 -7.33 -0.73 23.31
CA ALA A 495 -7.11 0.72 23.22
C ALA A 495 -6.17 1.09 22.06
N LEU A 496 -5.11 0.32 21.83
CA LEU A 496 -4.25 0.46 20.66
C LEU A 496 -5.02 0.20 19.37
N ALA A 497 -5.97 -0.74 19.37
CA ALA A 497 -6.81 -1.00 18.21
C ALA A 497 -7.79 0.12 17.91
N ALA A 498 -8.41 0.68 18.95
CA ALA A 498 -9.22 1.88 18.85
C ALA A 498 -8.42 3.06 18.29
N HIS A 499 -7.22 3.29 18.82
CA HIS A 499 -6.30 4.32 18.34
C HIS A 499 -5.91 4.12 16.86
N PHE A 500 -5.57 2.89 16.47
CA PHE A 500 -5.27 2.54 15.09
C PHE A 500 -6.44 2.84 14.15
N ASN A 501 -7.68 2.50 14.53
CA ASN A 501 -8.86 2.77 13.73
C ASN A 501 -9.13 4.27 13.57
N THR A 502 -8.91 5.06 14.62
CA THR A 502 -9.00 6.52 14.56
C THR A 502 -7.92 7.12 13.65
N LEU A 503 -6.67 6.67 13.75
CA LEU A 503 -5.61 7.04 12.81
C LEU A 503 -5.96 6.66 11.37
N ALA A 504 -6.55 5.48 11.17
CA ALA A 504 -6.94 4.98 9.85
C ALA A 504 -8.05 5.84 9.22
N TYR A 505 -8.96 6.37 10.03
CA TYR A 505 -9.98 7.33 9.60
C TYR A 505 -9.35 8.68 9.20
N HIS A 506 -8.49 9.26 10.05
CA HIS A 506 -7.81 10.53 9.73
C HIS A 506 -6.93 10.40 8.50
N PHE A 507 -6.28 9.25 8.31
CA PHE A 507 -5.52 8.94 7.10
C PHE A 507 -6.41 9.01 5.86
N ASP A 508 -7.62 8.45 5.90
CA ASP A 508 -8.54 8.48 4.75
C ASP A 508 -9.00 9.92 4.44
N GLU A 509 -9.26 10.74 5.48
CA GLU A 509 -9.56 12.17 5.29
C GLU A 509 -8.39 12.94 4.68
N ALA A 510 -7.17 12.71 5.18
CA ALA A 510 -5.96 13.36 4.69
C ALA A 510 -5.65 12.95 3.25
N ARG A 511 -5.80 11.66 2.91
CA ARG A 511 -5.67 11.13 1.55
C ARG A 511 -6.64 11.83 0.59
N ASN A 512 -7.93 11.85 0.94
CA ASN A 512 -8.95 12.45 0.09
C ASN A 512 -8.72 13.96 -0.10
N THR A 513 -8.25 14.64 0.95
CA THR A 513 -7.86 16.05 0.87
C THR A 513 -6.64 16.23 -0.03
N CYS A 514 -5.60 15.43 0.13
CA CYS A 514 -4.40 15.47 -0.70
C CYS A 514 -4.74 15.26 -2.18
N LEU A 515 -5.53 14.24 -2.52
CA LEU A 515 -5.99 13.99 -3.89
C LEU A 515 -6.80 15.16 -4.47
N ARG A 516 -7.69 15.78 -3.68
CA ARG A 516 -8.47 16.94 -4.13
C ARG A 516 -7.56 18.13 -4.42
N ARG A 517 -6.62 18.44 -3.51
CA ARG A 517 -5.66 19.54 -3.68
C ARG A 517 -4.68 19.27 -4.82
N GLU A 518 -4.31 18.02 -5.03
CA GLU A 518 -3.48 17.61 -6.16
C GLU A 518 -4.22 17.89 -7.47
N ASN A 519 -5.49 17.51 -7.58
CA ASN A 519 -6.31 17.83 -8.77
C ASN A 519 -6.43 19.35 -8.98
N GLU A 520 -6.73 20.13 -7.93
CA GLU A 520 -6.78 21.60 -8.01
C GLU A 520 -5.43 22.21 -8.47
N LEU A 521 -4.32 21.69 -7.95
CA LEU A 521 -2.98 22.11 -8.35
C LEU A 521 -2.69 21.75 -9.80
N GLN A 522 -3.08 20.55 -10.26
CA GLN A 522 -2.92 20.12 -11.65
C GLN A 522 -3.76 20.98 -12.61
N ASP A 523 -4.98 21.35 -12.22
CA ASP A 523 -5.85 22.24 -13.00
C ASP A 523 -5.23 23.64 -13.14
N LEU A 524 -4.66 24.20 -12.07
CA LEU A 524 -3.95 25.49 -12.13
C LEU A 524 -2.63 25.39 -12.89
N LYS A 525 -1.89 24.27 -12.80
CA LYS A 525 -0.71 23.99 -13.63
C LYS A 525 -1.08 23.99 -15.11
N LYS A 526 -2.22 23.39 -15.47
CA LYS A 526 -2.77 23.41 -16.83
C LYS A 526 -3.14 24.81 -17.28
N GLN A 527 -3.88 25.58 -16.47
CA GLN A 527 -4.26 26.96 -16.80
C GLN A 527 -3.05 27.89 -16.95
N LYS A 528 -2.02 27.71 -16.12
CA LYS A 528 -0.74 28.42 -16.24
C LYS A 528 -0.05 28.09 -17.56
N ALA A 529 0.06 26.81 -17.90
CA ALA A 529 0.62 26.37 -19.17
C ALA A 529 -0.18 26.92 -20.37
N ASP A 530 -1.51 26.92 -20.31
CA ASP A 530 -2.39 27.47 -21.37
C ASP A 530 -2.21 28.99 -21.55
N ALA A 531 -2.03 29.75 -20.45
CA ALA A 531 -1.78 31.19 -20.50
C ALA A 531 -0.43 31.51 -21.13
N GLU A 532 0.62 30.79 -20.71
CA GLU A 532 1.96 30.89 -21.27
C GLU A 532 1.99 30.52 -22.76
N ASP A 533 1.26 29.46 -23.16
CA ASP A 533 1.10 29.04 -24.55
C ASP A 533 0.40 30.11 -25.42
N ALA A 534 -0.58 30.80 -24.86
CA ALA A 534 -1.28 31.90 -25.52
C ALA A 534 -0.48 33.22 -25.55
N GLY A 535 0.74 33.23 -25.00
CA GLY A 535 1.57 34.44 -24.88
C GLY A 535 0.99 35.49 -23.92
N ARG A 536 0.13 35.06 -23.00
CA ARG A 536 -0.51 35.92 -22.00
C ARG A 536 0.15 35.70 -20.65
N LEU A 537 0.19 36.75 -19.83
CA LEU A 537 0.63 36.62 -18.45
C LEU A 537 -0.39 35.79 -17.65
N PHE A 538 0.09 34.81 -16.90
CA PHE A 538 -0.74 34.06 -15.96
C PHE A 538 -1.10 34.95 -14.76
N VAL A 539 -2.33 35.45 -14.75
CA VAL A 539 -2.80 36.47 -13.80
C VAL A 539 -3.04 35.88 -12.39
N GLN A 540 -3.12 34.56 -12.25
CA GLN A 540 -3.47 33.86 -11.01
C GLN A 540 -2.25 33.28 -10.26
N LEU A 541 -1.07 33.89 -10.39
CA LEU A 541 0.16 33.38 -9.77
C LEU A 541 0.07 33.26 -8.24
N ASP A 542 -0.59 34.20 -7.57
CA ASP A 542 -0.78 34.16 -6.12
C ASP A 542 -1.71 33.01 -5.71
N VAL A 543 -2.75 32.74 -6.50
CA VAL A 543 -3.66 31.59 -6.30
C VAL A 543 -2.92 30.27 -6.50
N TYR A 544 -2.07 30.19 -7.53
CA TYR A 544 -1.22 29.02 -7.77
C TYR A 544 -0.30 28.72 -6.59
N ARG A 545 0.45 29.71 -6.11
CA ARG A 545 1.35 29.56 -4.95
C ARG A 545 0.59 29.18 -3.68
N GLN A 546 -0.60 29.73 -3.50
CA GLN A 546 -1.46 29.38 -2.38
C GLN A 546 -1.90 27.92 -2.46
N VAL A 547 -2.37 27.44 -3.61
CA VAL A 547 -2.82 26.05 -3.80
C VAL A 547 -1.65 25.08 -3.65
N GLU A 548 -0.46 25.41 -4.17
CA GLU A 548 0.76 24.62 -4.02
C GLU A 548 1.14 24.45 -2.54
N ARG A 549 1.21 25.54 -1.77
CA ARG A 549 1.49 25.49 -0.32
C ARG A 549 0.44 24.68 0.46
N VAL A 550 -0.84 24.81 0.08
CA VAL A 550 -1.93 24.04 0.70
C VAL A 550 -1.82 22.55 0.36
N TRP A 551 -1.42 22.21 -0.87
CA TRP A 551 -1.14 20.83 -1.28
C TRP A 551 0.05 20.23 -0.53
N GLU A 552 1.17 20.95 -0.42
CA GLU A 552 2.34 20.51 0.37
C GLU A 552 1.96 20.21 1.82
N SER A 553 1.15 21.09 2.43
CA SER A 553 0.64 20.90 3.79
C SER A 553 -0.26 19.66 3.89
N ALA A 554 -1.11 19.42 2.88
CA ALA A 554 -1.97 18.24 2.84
C ALA A 554 -1.16 16.94 2.62
N MET A 555 -0.13 16.98 1.77
CA MET A 555 0.76 15.84 1.52
C MET A 555 1.59 15.51 2.77
N LYS A 556 2.13 16.51 3.46
CA LYS A 556 2.84 16.32 4.72
C LYS A 556 1.95 15.63 5.75
N ARG A 557 0.73 16.13 5.96
CA ARG A 557 -0.25 15.51 6.89
C ARG A 557 -0.57 14.07 6.50
N PHE A 558 -0.74 13.80 5.21
CA PHE A 558 -0.97 12.45 4.71
C PHE A 558 0.22 11.51 5.01
N SER A 559 1.44 11.96 4.76
CA SER A 559 2.67 11.22 5.05
C SER A 559 2.84 10.96 6.54
N ASP A 560 2.63 11.97 7.39
CA ASP A 560 2.74 11.85 8.84
C ASP A 560 1.78 10.77 9.38
N LEU A 561 0.51 10.78 8.95
CA LEU A 561 -0.49 9.79 9.35
C LEU A 561 -0.18 8.37 8.84
N ALA A 562 0.46 8.25 7.68
CA ALA A 562 0.93 6.97 7.17
C ALA A 562 1.97 6.34 8.11
N GLU A 563 2.91 7.15 8.58
CA GLU A 563 3.95 6.72 9.51
C GLU A 563 3.38 6.44 10.92
N ASP A 564 2.38 7.20 11.36
CA ASP A 564 1.67 6.97 12.62
C ASP A 564 0.95 5.62 12.63
N LEU A 565 0.25 5.28 11.53
CA LEU A 565 -0.39 3.97 11.35
C LEU A 565 0.62 2.83 11.46
N VAL A 566 1.76 2.97 10.80
CA VAL A 566 2.84 1.97 10.83
C VAL A 566 3.42 1.83 12.23
N ALA A 567 3.67 2.93 12.93
CA ALA A 567 4.20 2.92 14.29
C ALA A 567 3.23 2.27 15.29
N CYS A 568 1.95 2.62 15.22
CA CYS A 568 0.91 2.03 16.04
C CYS A 568 0.82 0.51 15.80
N TRP A 569 0.84 0.08 14.53
CA TRP A 569 0.85 -1.34 14.19
C TRP A 569 2.05 -2.09 14.80
N ARG A 570 3.25 -1.51 14.76
CA ARG A 570 4.45 -2.16 15.33
C ARG A 570 4.29 -2.45 16.81
N LEU A 571 3.64 -1.56 17.57
CA LEU A 571 3.33 -1.77 18.98
C LEU A 571 2.30 -2.90 19.16
N ILE A 572 1.22 -2.89 18.38
CA ILE A 572 0.20 -3.95 18.34
C ILE A 572 0.82 -5.33 18.03
N ALA A 573 1.70 -5.40 17.04
CA ALA A 573 2.39 -6.62 16.66
C ALA A 573 3.29 -7.17 17.79
N ARG A 574 3.94 -6.28 18.54
CA ARG A 574 4.74 -6.66 19.72
C ARG A 574 3.88 -7.15 20.87
N CYS A 575 2.74 -6.50 21.15
CA CYS A 575 1.74 -7.00 22.11
C CYS A 575 1.29 -8.42 21.77
N LYS A 576 0.99 -8.68 20.49
CA LYS A 576 0.61 -10.01 20.01
C LYS A 576 1.73 -11.04 20.22
N ALA A 577 2.97 -10.70 19.86
CA ALA A 577 4.11 -11.61 20.01
C ALA A 577 4.33 -12.02 21.49
N VAL A 578 4.18 -11.10 22.43
CA VAL A 578 4.29 -11.38 23.88
C VAL A 578 3.18 -12.32 24.36
N LEU A 579 1.95 -12.15 23.87
CA LEU A 579 0.82 -13.05 24.19
C LEU A 579 0.99 -14.46 23.62
N GLU A 580 1.63 -14.61 22.46
CA GLU A 580 1.87 -15.91 21.82
C GLU A 580 3.06 -16.65 22.44
N GLY A 581 4.13 -15.93 22.80
CA GLY A 581 5.36 -16.50 23.38
C GLY A 581 5.23 -16.96 24.85
N SER A 582 4.26 -16.45 25.59
CA SER A 582 4.01 -16.79 27.00
C SER A 582 3.30 -18.15 27.20
N LYS A 583 3.01 -18.90 26.12
CA LYS A 583 2.46 -20.27 26.19
C LYS A 583 3.49 -21.33 26.61
N GLY A 584 4.77 -20.99 26.78
CA GLY A 584 5.88 -21.95 26.88
C GLY A 584 6.56 -22.17 28.23
N ASP A 585 6.41 -21.30 29.24
CA ASP A 585 7.14 -21.45 30.50
C ASP A 585 6.30 -21.11 31.74
N GLY A 586 6.44 -21.93 32.78
CA GLY A 586 5.59 -21.95 33.96
C GLY A 586 5.80 -20.73 34.87
N THR A 587 4.73 -20.39 35.61
CA THR A 587 4.63 -19.35 36.65
C THR A 587 4.77 -17.89 36.19
N GLN A 588 3.66 -17.15 36.02
CA GLN A 588 3.02 -16.33 37.07
C GLN A 588 1.80 -15.52 36.58
N LEU A 589 0.87 -15.28 37.52
CA LEU A 589 -0.26 -14.33 37.58
C LEU A 589 -1.21 -14.25 36.37
N VAL A 590 -1.91 -15.36 36.19
CA VAL A 590 -3.22 -15.43 35.54
C VAL A 590 -4.21 -14.53 36.31
N ALA A 591 -4.56 -13.39 35.75
CA ALA A 591 -5.91 -12.87 35.92
C ALA A 591 -6.84 -13.89 35.24
N THR A 592 -7.53 -14.67 36.06
CA THR A 592 -8.47 -15.74 35.66
C THR A 592 -9.52 -15.23 34.69
N GLY A 593 -9.36 -15.61 33.42
CA GLY A 593 -10.28 -15.34 32.33
C GLY A 593 -9.61 -15.62 30.98
N THR A 594 -9.34 -16.90 30.70
CA THR A 594 -8.80 -17.48 29.45
C THR A 594 -8.57 -16.51 28.27
N MET A 595 -7.44 -15.81 28.25
CA MET A 595 -6.92 -15.04 27.09
C MET A 595 -6.10 -15.93 26.14
N GLY A 596 -6.64 -17.10 25.82
CA GLY A 596 -6.09 -17.96 24.78
C GLY A 596 -6.77 -17.65 23.45
N ASP A 597 -6.04 -16.95 22.57
CA ASP A 597 -6.31 -16.71 21.15
C ASP A 597 -7.07 -15.41 20.81
N VAL A 598 -6.38 -14.27 21.01
CA VAL A 598 -6.75 -12.97 20.42
C VAL A 598 -6.23 -12.91 18.98
N HIS A 599 -7.11 -13.03 18.01
CA HIS A 599 -6.80 -12.82 16.60
C HIS A 599 -7.09 -11.37 16.20
N ILE A 600 -6.03 -10.64 15.85
CA ILE A 600 -6.18 -9.37 15.14
C ILE A 600 -6.47 -9.69 13.67
N ALA A 601 -7.59 -9.20 13.15
CA ALA A 601 -7.86 -9.23 11.72
C ALA A 601 -8.06 -7.82 11.19
N PHE A 602 -7.56 -7.61 9.97
CA PHE A 602 -7.87 -6.44 9.19
C PHE A 602 -9.04 -6.74 8.27
N GLU A 603 -10.01 -5.85 8.26
CA GLU A 603 -11.16 -5.88 7.38
C GLU A 603 -11.04 -4.69 6.43
N GLU A 604 -10.94 -4.96 5.14
CA GLU A 604 -11.12 -3.93 4.12
C GLU A 604 -12.61 -3.71 3.91
N THR A 605 -13.04 -2.45 3.85
CA THR A 605 -14.44 -2.09 3.63
C THR A 605 -14.55 -0.88 2.72
N GLU A 606 -15.62 -0.84 1.92
CA GLU A 606 -16.02 0.35 1.17
C GLU A 606 -17.01 1.22 1.98
N SER A 607 -17.56 0.68 3.07
CA SER A 607 -18.53 1.37 3.93
C SER A 607 -17.88 2.48 4.75
N GLU A 608 -18.26 3.72 4.43
CA GLU A 608 -17.92 4.89 5.25
C GLU A 608 -18.61 4.83 6.61
N LEU A 609 -19.88 4.44 6.65
CA LEU A 609 -20.67 4.39 7.88
C LEU A 609 -20.08 3.39 8.88
N LEU A 610 -19.61 2.21 8.43
CA LEU A 610 -18.97 1.22 9.29
C LEU A 610 -17.70 1.77 9.96
N GLN A 611 -16.87 2.49 9.21
CA GLN A 611 -15.66 3.09 9.75
C GLN A 611 -15.97 4.17 10.78
N LEU A 612 -16.91 5.05 10.45
CA LEU A 612 -17.34 6.16 11.31
C LEU A 612 -18.01 5.67 12.59
N ALA A 613 -18.87 4.66 12.50
CA ALA A 613 -19.52 4.05 13.65
C ALA A 613 -18.48 3.47 14.62
N GLY A 614 -17.47 2.75 14.10
CA GLY A 614 -16.37 2.23 14.92
C GLY A 614 -15.55 3.32 15.62
N VAL A 615 -15.22 4.41 14.93
CA VAL A 615 -14.51 5.55 15.56
C VAL A 615 -15.36 6.19 16.65
N CYS A 616 -16.66 6.41 16.41
CA CYS A 616 -17.55 7.03 17.39
C CYS A 616 -17.78 6.13 18.62
N GLU A 617 -17.86 4.81 18.45
CA GLU A 617 -17.92 3.88 19.58
C GLU A 617 -16.63 3.95 20.41
N ASN A 618 -15.48 3.97 19.74
CA ASN A 618 -14.17 4.04 20.41
C ASN A 618 -13.96 5.34 21.20
N VAL A 619 -14.45 6.48 20.71
CA VAL A 619 -14.31 7.77 21.41
C VAL A 619 -15.19 7.86 22.66
N GLU A 620 -16.36 7.20 22.67
CA GLU A 620 -17.18 7.07 23.89
C GLU A 620 -16.44 6.28 24.98
N VAL A 621 -15.63 5.28 24.59
CA VAL A 621 -14.83 4.44 25.51
C VAL A 621 -13.50 5.08 25.89
N TYR A 622 -12.83 5.76 24.95
CA TYR A 622 -11.50 6.35 25.11
C TYR A 622 -11.55 7.86 24.78
N PRO A 623 -11.83 8.73 25.77
CA PRO A 623 -12.02 10.17 25.54
C PRO A 623 -10.79 10.91 25.01
N ASP A 624 -9.59 10.35 25.17
CA ASP A 624 -8.33 10.87 24.62
C ASP A 624 -8.26 10.77 23.08
N LEU A 625 -9.12 9.96 22.45
CA LEU A 625 -9.16 9.81 21.01
C LEU A 625 -9.84 11.02 20.37
N GLU A 626 -9.21 11.56 19.34
CA GLU A 626 -9.75 12.68 18.59
C GLU A 626 -10.61 12.17 17.41
N PRO A 627 -11.96 12.26 17.45
CA PRO A 627 -12.81 11.82 16.33
C PRO A 627 -12.70 12.72 15.09
N GLY A 628 -12.20 13.95 15.23
CA GLY A 628 -12.28 14.95 14.17
C GLY A 628 -13.72 15.13 13.70
N LYS A 629 -13.97 14.94 12.39
CA LYS A 629 -15.32 15.12 11.82
C LYS A 629 -16.19 13.87 11.87
N ALA A 630 -15.71 12.79 12.47
CA ALA A 630 -16.37 11.49 12.38
C ALA A 630 -17.80 11.53 12.95
N VAL A 631 -17.99 12.19 14.09
CA VAL A 631 -19.29 12.29 14.77
C VAL A 631 -20.31 12.97 13.87
N PHE A 632 -20.00 14.17 13.38
CA PHE A 632 -20.88 14.90 12.48
C PHE A 632 -21.16 14.14 11.18
N ARG A 633 -20.12 13.58 10.55
CA ARG A 633 -20.28 12.85 9.29
C ARG A 633 -21.16 11.62 9.46
N ARG A 634 -21.00 10.88 10.57
CA ARG A 634 -21.86 9.75 10.90
C ARG A 634 -23.30 10.20 11.10
N SER A 635 -23.53 11.24 11.89
CA SER A 635 -24.87 11.78 12.13
C SER A 635 -25.58 12.19 10.85
N GLN A 636 -24.87 12.81 9.89
CA GLN A 636 -25.42 13.12 8.57
C GLN A 636 -25.86 11.87 7.79
N LEU A 637 -25.10 10.78 7.89
CA LEU A 637 -25.47 9.51 7.25
C LEU A 637 -26.68 8.88 7.94
N LEU A 638 -26.77 8.97 9.27
CA LEU A 638 -27.95 8.51 10.02
C LEU A 638 -29.19 9.35 9.68
N ASP A 639 -29.07 10.67 9.60
CA ASP A 639 -30.16 11.55 9.16
C ASP A 639 -30.61 11.25 7.73
N ALA A 640 -29.70 10.89 6.83
CA ALA A 640 -30.05 10.45 5.48
C ALA A 640 -30.82 9.12 5.47
N VAL A 641 -30.57 8.23 6.43
CA VAL A 641 -31.35 7.00 6.64
C VAL A 641 -32.75 7.35 7.16
N LEU A 642 -32.85 8.22 8.17
CA LEU A 642 -34.15 8.67 8.69
C LEU A 642 -35.00 9.33 7.60
N TYR A 643 -34.39 10.21 6.79
CA TYR A 643 -35.08 10.88 5.70
C TYR A 643 -35.64 9.91 4.66
N ARG A 644 -34.96 8.78 4.43
CA ARG A 644 -35.44 7.72 3.52
C ARG A 644 -36.65 6.97 4.09
N ASP A 645 -36.67 6.79 5.41
CA ASP A 645 -37.81 6.23 6.14
C ASP A 645 -38.90 7.29 6.42
N GLU A 646 -38.90 8.42 5.69
CA GLU A 646 -39.85 9.53 5.81
C GLU A 646 -39.88 10.20 7.21
N LEU A 647 -38.79 10.08 7.97
CA LEU A 647 -38.62 10.69 9.28
C LEU A 647 -37.79 11.99 9.21
N ALA A 648 -37.99 12.85 10.20
CA ALA A 648 -37.21 14.08 10.31
C ALA A 648 -35.74 13.78 10.65
N PRO A 649 -34.78 14.54 10.09
CA PRO A 649 -33.36 14.40 10.42
C PRO A 649 -33.09 15.00 11.81
N VAL A 650 -33.17 14.18 12.85
CA VAL A 650 -33.07 14.63 14.25
C VAL A 650 -31.62 14.87 14.69
N PHE A 651 -30.64 14.11 14.17
CA PHE A 651 -29.27 14.18 14.66
C PHE A 651 -28.60 15.53 14.35
N MET A 652 -28.93 16.16 13.22
CA MET A 652 -28.44 17.49 12.86
C MET A 652 -28.87 18.61 13.83
N LEU A 653 -29.89 18.38 14.67
CA LEU A 653 -30.38 19.35 15.66
C LEU A 653 -29.65 19.25 17.02
N LEU A 654 -28.81 18.23 17.20
CA LEU A 654 -28.12 17.94 18.45
C LEU A 654 -26.71 18.56 18.48
N SER A 655 -26.19 18.85 19.67
CA SER A 655 -24.77 19.18 19.85
C SER A 655 -23.87 18.01 19.48
N GLU A 656 -22.57 18.24 19.23
CA GLU A 656 -21.63 17.17 18.88
C GLU A 656 -21.59 16.04 19.92
N HIS A 657 -21.60 16.40 21.20
CA HIS A 657 -21.61 15.42 22.29
C HIS A 657 -22.91 14.61 22.34
N GLU A 658 -24.06 15.26 22.15
CA GLU A 658 -25.35 14.57 22.06
C GLU A 658 -25.44 13.69 20.81
N GLN A 659 -24.91 14.15 19.66
CA GLN A 659 -24.82 13.35 18.44
C GLN A 659 -23.99 12.09 18.65
N LEU A 660 -22.88 12.18 19.38
CA LEU A 660 -22.04 11.05 19.73
C LEU A 660 -22.85 10.00 20.50
N LEU A 661 -23.42 10.40 21.64
CA LEU A 661 -24.15 9.54 22.56
C LEU A 661 -25.43 8.96 21.94
N ALA A 662 -26.28 9.82 21.37
CA ALA A 662 -27.54 9.41 20.77
C ALA A 662 -27.31 8.53 19.53
N GLY A 663 -26.34 8.86 18.69
CA GLY A 663 -26.01 8.04 17.52
C GLY A 663 -25.43 6.68 17.91
N ASN A 664 -24.58 6.59 18.94
CA ASN A 664 -24.10 5.31 19.46
C ASN A 664 -25.25 4.47 20.04
N ALA A 665 -26.15 5.09 20.82
CA ALA A 665 -27.30 4.42 21.39
C ALA A 665 -28.26 3.88 20.30
N PHE A 666 -28.54 4.70 19.28
CA PHE A 666 -29.38 4.32 18.14
C PHE A 666 -28.80 3.10 17.40
N MET A 667 -27.51 3.15 17.05
CA MET A 667 -26.82 2.04 16.38
C MET A 667 -26.79 0.77 17.23
N ARG A 668 -26.54 0.88 18.55
CA ARG A 668 -26.54 -0.24 19.48
C ARG A 668 -27.92 -0.91 19.56
N HIS A 669 -28.99 -0.12 19.58
CA HIS A 669 -30.36 -0.64 19.63
C HIS A 669 -30.72 -1.42 18.37
N LEU A 670 -30.46 -0.85 17.18
CA LEU A 670 -30.70 -1.53 15.90
C LEU A 670 -29.87 -2.81 15.78
N ALA A 671 -28.60 -2.77 16.21
CA ALA A 671 -27.73 -3.94 16.21
C ALA A 671 -28.25 -5.07 17.11
N GLN A 672 -28.78 -4.73 18.29
CA GLN A 672 -29.39 -5.70 19.20
C GLN A 672 -30.67 -6.31 18.63
N GLN A 673 -31.49 -5.53 17.93
CA GLN A 673 -32.69 -6.06 17.28
C GLN A 673 -32.35 -6.98 16.10
N MET A 674 -31.40 -6.58 15.25
CA MET A 674 -30.94 -7.36 14.11
C MET A 674 -30.34 -8.71 14.52
N ASN A 675 -29.53 -8.71 15.59
CA ASN A 675 -28.97 -9.95 16.10
C ASN A 675 -28.77 -9.90 17.62
N PRO A 676 -29.77 -10.32 18.41
CA PRO A 676 -29.69 -10.30 19.87
C PRO A 676 -28.55 -11.18 20.41
N SER A 677 -28.26 -12.29 19.71
CA SER A 677 -27.23 -13.24 20.12
C SER A 677 -25.81 -12.76 19.86
N ASN A 678 -25.63 -11.87 18.86
CA ASN A 678 -24.34 -11.28 18.52
C ASN A 678 -24.52 -9.84 17.97
N PRO A 679 -24.62 -8.84 18.87
CA PRO A 679 -24.80 -7.45 18.46
C PRO A 679 -23.66 -6.90 17.60
N ALA A 680 -22.44 -7.45 17.67
CA ALA A 680 -21.35 -7.01 16.78
C ALA A 680 -21.56 -7.44 15.32
N LEU A 681 -22.15 -8.62 15.10
CA LEU A 681 -22.62 -9.02 13.77
C LEU A 681 -23.89 -8.25 13.37
N GLY A 682 -24.81 -8.04 14.32
CA GLY A 682 -26.00 -7.23 14.10
C GLY A 682 -25.66 -5.81 13.63
N HIS A 683 -24.66 -5.18 14.25
CA HIS A 683 -24.17 -3.86 13.87
C HIS A 683 -23.70 -3.82 12.40
N ARG A 684 -22.90 -4.81 11.98
CA ARG A 684 -22.45 -4.94 10.58
C ARG A 684 -23.63 -5.14 9.62
N GLN A 685 -24.61 -5.96 10.00
CA GLN A 685 -25.80 -6.24 9.19
C GLN A 685 -26.67 -4.99 9.01
N VAL A 686 -26.91 -4.24 10.09
CA VAL A 686 -27.64 -2.95 10.06
C VAL A 686 -26.98 -1.97 9.09
N ILE A 687 -25.66 -1.79 9.22
CA ILE A 687 -24.92 -0.86 8.34
C ILE A 687 -24.98 -1.31 6.89
N ARG A 688 -24.87 -2.62 6.60
CA ARG A 688 -25.02 -3.14 5.24
C ARG A 688 -26.39 -2.82 4.65
N LEU A 689 -27.46 -2.85 5.45
CA LEU A 689 -28.80 -2.45 4.99
C LEU A 689 -28.87 -0.95 4.70
N MET A 690 -28.33 -0.12 5.60
CA MET A 690 -28.27 1.33 5.44
C MET A 690 -27.52 1.74 4.15
N ASP A 691 -26.35 1.14 3.94
CA ASP A 691 -25.51 1.35 2.75
C ASP A 691 -26.18 0.85 1.48
N ALA A 692 -26.94 -0.26 1.55
CA ALA A 692 -27.68 -0.81 0.42
C ALA A 692 -28.93 0.00 0.02
N GLY A 693 -29.27 1.05 0.77
CA GLY A 693 -30.42 1.88 0.44
C GLY A 693 -31.75 1.38 1.02
N VAL A 694 -31.74 0.37 1.89
CA VAL A 694 -32.96 -0.26 2.41
C VAL A 694 -33.65 0.66 3.42
N THR A 695 -34.98 0.67 3.39
CA THR A 695 -35.89 1.30 4.38
C THR A 695 -35.92 0.44 5.65
N LEU A 696 -35.46 1.00 6.77
CA LEU A 696 -35.28 0.21 7.99
C LEU A 696 -36.60 -0.06 8.70
N SER A 697 -37.57 0.86 8.63
CA SER A 697 -38.89 0.70 9.25
C SER A 697 -39.62 -0.50 8.67
N GLU A 698 -39.59 -0.66 7.34
CA GLU A 698 -40.18 -1.80 6.63
C GLU A 698 -39.43 -3.11 6.90
N HIS A 699 -38.09 -3.05 7.00
CA HIS A 699 -37.29 -4.25 7.21
C HIS A 699 -37.41 -4.82 8.62
N PHE A 700 -37.45 -3.95 9.63
CA PHE A 700 -37.52 -4.35 11.03
C PHE A 700 -38.96 -4.47 11.56
N GLU A 701 -39.95 -3.99 10.81
CA GLU A 701 -41.34 -3.83 11.28
C GLU A 701 -41.42 -3.02 12.59
N ILE A 702 -40.56 -2.00 12.75
CA ILE A 702 -40.49 -1.15 13.94
C ILE A 702 -40.83 0.30 13.62
N ASP A 703 -41.39 0.98 14.62
CA ASP A 703 -41.44 2.44 14.63
C ASP A 703 -40.07 3.01 15.02
N LEU A 704 -39.26 3.37 14.02
CA LEU A 704 -37.95 3.99 14.21
C LEU A 704 -38.02 5.30 15.01
N ALA A 705 -39.14 6.03 14.98
CA ALA A 705 -39.28 7.27 15.71
C ALA A 705 -39.18 7.06 17.23
N SER A 706 -39.57 5.88 17.73
CA SER A 706 -39.44 5.50 19.14
C SER A 706 -37.99 5.37 19.62
N LEU A 707 -37.04 5.21 18.69
CA LEU A 707 -35.61 5.05 18.97
C LEU A 707 -34.84 6.37 18.88
N LEU A 708 -35.50 7.45 18.46
CA LEU A 708 -34.89 8.76 18.29
C LEU A 708 -34.93 9.57 19.58
N PRO A 709 -33.88 10.39 19.84
CA PRO A 709 -33.92 11.33 20.94
C PRO A 709 -35.08 12.34 20.73
N THR A 710 -35.93 12.52 21.74
CA THR A 710 -37.02 13.49 21.69
C THR A 710 -36.47 14.92 21.67
N PRO A 711 -36.81 15.75 20.66
CA PRO A 711 -36.38 17.15 20.66
C PRO A 711 -37.11 17.91 21.78
N ASN A 712 -36.35 18.45 22.74
CA ASN A 712 -36.77 19.36 23.81
C ASN A 712 -37.74 18.85 24.91
N GLN A 713 -37.16 18.33 25.99
CA GLN A 713 -37.55 18.73 27.35
C GLN A 713 -36.30 19.21 28.10
N GLY A 714 -35.89 20.47 27.88
CA GLY A 714 -34.62 20.94 28.40
C GLY A 714 -34.38 22.45 28.33
N SER A 715 -35.40 23.29 28.54
CA SER A 715 -35.17 24.69 28.97
C SER A 715 -36.46 25.34 29.47
N LEU A 716 -36.84 25.08 30.73
CA LEU A 716 -37.66 25.98 31.57
C LEU A 716 -37.73 25.45 33.03
N SER A 717 -36.58 25.18 33.66
CA SER A 717 -36.51 25.11 35.13
C SER A 717 -35.07 25.25 35.63
N SER A 718 -34.53 26.47 35.60
CA SER A 718 -33.38 26.84 36.44
C SER A 718 -33.76 28.05 37.31
N GLY A 719 -34.74 27.84 38.18
CA GLY A 719 -34.93 28.65 39.39
C GLY A 719 -34.28 27.92 40.55
N GLY A 720 -32.98 28.11 40.74
CA GLY A 720 -32.20 27.45 41.80
C GLY A 720 -30.93 28.22 42.10
N THR A 721 -31.06 29.24 42.94
CA THR A 721 -29.98 30.05 43.52
C THR A 721 -28.83 29.22 44.08
N VAL A 722 -27.60 29.47 43.61
CA VAL A 722 -26.35 29.06 44.26
C VAL A 722 -25.78 30.28 45.01
N PRO A 723 -25.48 30.19 46.32
CA PRO A 723 -24.96 31.31 47.08
C PRO A 723 -23.47 31.52 46.83
N SER A 724 -23.09 32.77 46.59
CA SER A 724 -21.71 33.23 46.50
C SER A 724 -20.95 32.95 47.80
N ARG A 725 -19.79 32.28 47.70
CA ARG A 725 -18.79 32.32 48.78
C ARG A 725 -17.44 32.75 48.21
N LYS A 726 -17.08 33.98 48.59
CA LYS A 726 -15.78 34.62 48.41
C LYS A 726 -14.65 33.71 48.91
N MET A 727 -13.59 33.56 48.12
CA MET A 727 -12.26 33.30 48.65
C MET A 727 -11.37 34.51 48.37
N LYS A 728 -10.85 35.05 49.47
CA LYS A 728 -9.90 36.16 49.52
C LYS A 728 -8.55 35.71 48.98
N HIS A 729 -7.90 36.62 48.26
CA HIS A 729 -6.45 36.64 48.12
C HIS A 729 -5.78 36.77 49.50
N GLU A 730 -4.72 35.99 49.73
CA GLU A 730 -3.56 36.38 50.53
C GLU A 730 -2.39 35.42 50.19
N TRP A 731 -1.37 36.04 49.58
CA TRP A 731 0.06 35.67 49.40
C TRP A 731 0.46 34.30 48.84
#